data_AF-A0AAV6XNI4-F1
#
_entry.id   AF-A0AAV6XNI4-F1
#
_cell.length_a   1.000
_cell.length_b   1.000
_cell.length_c   1.000
_cell.angle_alpha   90.00
_cell.angle_beta   90.00
_cell.angle_gamma   90.00
#
_symmetry.space_group_name_H-M   'P 1'
#
loop_
_entity.id
_entity.type
_entity.pdbx_description
1 polymer ?
#
loop_
_entity_poly.entity_id
_entity_poly.type
_entity_poly.pdbx_seq_one_letter_code
_entity_poly.pdbx_strand_id
1 'polypeptide(L)'
;MKLKASQLPLGKPQTRRKTPKIAPLIALTIFLTIPLYFPFFRDKKLSQTSHSYESLEDSNSIIPISHLEYPPPTESNIKKGEKHDSQQCNDGGGGDTVLHRHDMAHGKKHEKGRRKKTRRAQTDHIVISPKETSSPQERIKQTYDRGSIRSKVLDGKCDLFSGEWVPNPEAPYYTNATCDAIQEHQNCMKFGRPDLGFLKWRWKPDDCGLPIFDPYKFLELVKGKSLAFVGDSVARNHMQSLICLLSRVAYPIDFSDPTDQNKRYEYKEHDFNISMFWAPYLVRTGKLDPNNEKRPFNLYLDEYDQHWTTKIALFDYVIISAGHWFARPTYFYLNNRLVGCLYCPEPNVSHMTSVFSYRRAFRTALRAINGAVKFNGVTFLRTFAPSHFEGGPWDKGGDCVRTRPFKRNQTVLKDYNLEMYLIQLEELRIAQRAGRRNGGKFRLFDATKPMLLRPDGHPSKYGRLGGVNQTFANDCVHWCLPDHPPNPNNQSPDKKIHAWQRRSHTDGDGAAAKNPPPTAAKPEIAVNKTIVKKPEYGEGKSPSPARTDISITKEYLRSEALNEKKCDLFTGEWVPNPEGPYYTHTSCDAIQEHQNCMKFGRPDLGFLKWRWKPDDCELPIFDPYKFLELVRGKSLAFVGDSVARNHMQSLICLLSRVAHPVDVAKPNDENRLYEYREYDFNISIISSPYLIRTQRTDPNDFTRPYNLYLDEFDDTWTARIESFDYIIISAGQWFFRPTYFYLNRTLTGCLYCPESNVTHLTSSFSYRWAFQTAFRAINGAANFNGVAFLRTFAPSHFEGGPWDKGGDCVRTRPFKRNETVLEEFSLEMYKIQLEELRIAQRAGRRTGGKLRVFDATKAMLLRPDGHPSKYGHLAGANQTIPNDCVHWCLPGPIDSWNDFLQELLKREVGAGDEL
;
A
#
# COMPACT_ATOMS: atom_id res chain seq x y z
N MET A 1 13.16 -4.00 -83.55
CA MET A 1 13.68 -3.36 -82.31
C MET A 1 12.63 -2.36 -81.82
N LYS A 2 12.29 -2.34 -80.53
CA LYS A 2 11.40 -1.35 -79.82
C LYS A 2 10.01 -1.06 -80.47
N LEU A 3 8.93 -1.51 -79.83
CA LEU A 3 7.54 -1.53 -80.37
C LEU A 3 6.47 -1.28 -79.28
N LYS A 4 5.40 -0.55 -79.64
CA LYS A 4 4.08 -0.38 -78.96
C LYS A 4 4.09 0.19 -77.51
N ALA A 5 3.19 1.07 -77.03
CA ALA A 5 1.87 1.62 -77.43
C ALA A 5 0.60 0.79 -77.08
N SER A 6 -0.50 1.51 -76.72
CA SER A 6 -1.88 1.01 -76.40
C SER A 6 -2.02 0.22 -75.06
N GLN A 7 -3.16 0.17 -74.34
CA GLN A 7 -4.43 0.94 -74.41
C GLN A 7 -5.23 0.86 -73.06
N LEU A 8 -6.22 1.74 -72.90
CA LEU A 8 -7.38 1.72 -71.96
C LEU A 8 -8.64 1.17 -72.72
N PRO A 9 -9.90 1.10 -72.21
CA PRO A 9 -10.51 1.26 -70.86
C PRO A 9 -11.64 0.20 -70.55
N LEU A 10 -12.61 0.56 -69.68
CA LEU A 10 -14.03 0.07 -69.56
C LEU A 10 -14.29 -1.26 -68.79
N GLY A 11 -15.41 -1.44 -68.05
CA GLY A 11 -16.51 -0.50 -67.77
C GLY A 11 -17.53 -0.99 -66.69
N LYS A 12 -18.52 -0.15 -66.35
CA LYS A 12 -19.75 -0.46 -65.56
C LYS A 12 -20.98 -0.43 -66.52
N PRO A 13 -22.28 -0.52 -66.12
CA PRO A 13 -22.95 -0.97 -64.87
C PRO A 13 -24.13 -1.97 -65.11
N GLN A 14 -24.87 -2.42 -64.08
CA GLN A 14 -26.33 -2.08 -63.87
C GLN A 14 -27.19 -2.97 -62.90
N THR A 15 -27.89 -2.25 -62.01
CA THR A 15 -29.32 -2.38 -61.58
C THR A 15 -29.89 -3.34 -60.50
N ARG A 16 -30.58 -2.67 -59.54
CA ARG A 16 -31.92 -2.98 -58.94
C ARG A 16 -32.01 -4.19 -57.98
N ARG A 17 -32.84 -4.21 -56.92
CA ARG A 17 -33.90 -3.33 -56.32
C ARG A 17 -33.84 -3.53 -54.78
N LYS A 18 -34.54 -2.87 -53.85
CA LYS A 18 -35.72 -1.95 -53.77
C LYS A 18 -35.56 -1.06 -52.50
N THR A 19 -36.51 -0.16 -52.20
CA THR A 19 -36.70 0.48 -50.87
C THR A 19 -38.20 0.47 -50.48
N PRO A 20 -38.58 0.94 -49.28
CA PRO A 20 -39.12 2.32 -49.18
C PRO A 20 -38.57 3.15 -47.98
N LYS A 21 -39.13 4.34 -47.74
CA LYS A 21 -38.65 5.40 -46.81
C LYS A 21 -39.76 5.86 -45.85
N ILE A 22 -39.40 6.49 -44.72
CA ILE A 22 -40.10 7.67 -44.14
C ILE A 22 -39.03 8.65 -43.56
N ALA A 23 -39.30 9.96 -43.64
CA ALA A 23 -38.60 11.10 -42.99
C ALA A 23 -39.64 12.26 -42.86
N PRO A 24 -39.40 13.43 -42.18
CA PRO A 24 -38.60 14.52 -42.81
C PRO A 24 -37.98 15.65 -41.90
N LEU A 25 -37.15 16.53 -42.53
CA LEU A 25 -36.84 17.96 -42.17
C LEU A 25 -36.10 18.23 -40.82
N ILE A 26 -35.64 19.45 -40.43
CA ILE A 26 -35.70 20.82 -41.02
C ILE A 26 -34.29 21.33 -41.49
N ALA A 27 -33.82 22.55 -41.15
CA ALA A 27 -32.89 23.33 -42.01
C ALA A 27 -32.22 24.60 -41.38
N LEU A 28 -30.98 24.94 -41.82
CA LEU A 28 -30.41 26.28 -42.22
C LEU A 28 -30.34 27.46 -41.16
N THR A 29 -29.67 28.64 -41.28
CA THR A 29 -28.80 29.35 -42.29
C THR A 29 -27.99 30.57 -41.72
N ILE A 30 -26.98 31.06 -42.49
CA ILE A 30 -26.53 32.50 -42.68
C ILE A 30 -25.47 33.18 -41.76
N PHE A 31 -24.98 34.37 -42.17
CA PHE A 31 -23.58 34.90 -42.17
C PHE A 31 -23.41 36.40 -41.75
N LEU A 32 -22.15 36.80 -41.42
CA LEU A 32 -21.42 38.08 -41.72
C LEU A 32 -21.81 39.47 -41.16
N THR A 33 -20.80 40.20 -40.63
CA THR A 33 -20.44 41.63 -40.94
C THR A 33 -19.00 41.98 -40.47
N ILE A 34 -18.27 42.86 -41.20
CA ILE A 34 -16.86 43.38 -41.02
C ILE A 34 -16.60 44.49 -42.09
N PRO A 35 -15.45 45.24 -42.23
CA PRO A 35 -14.16 45.35 -41.47
C PRO A 35 -13.68 46.85 -41.21
N LEU A 36 -12.35 47.07 -41.05
CA LEU A 36 -11.53 48.32 -41.17
C LEU A 36 -11.34 49.19 -39.89
N TYR A 37 -10.16 49.77 -39.56
CA TYR A 37 -9.03 50.33 -40.35
C TYR A 37 -7.59 49.98 -39.84
N PHE A 38 -6.54 50.48 -40.52
CA PHE A 38 -5.07 50.29 -40.39
C PHE A 38 -4.33 51.67 -40.46
N PRO A 39 -2.97 51.85 -40.53
CA PRO A 39 -1.77 51.05 -40.10
C PRO A 39 -0.63 51.87 -39.38
N PHE A 40 0.42 51.21 -38.82
CA PHE A 40 1.84 51.30 -39.29
C PHE A 40 2.95 50.63 -38.41
N PHE A 41 3.95 50.07 -39.12
CA PHE A 41 5.39 49.83 -38.81
C PHE A 41 5.92 48.98 -37.62
N ARG A 42 6.31 47.73 -37.97
CA ARG A 42 7.73 47.25 -38.09
C ARG A 42 8.37 46.34 -37.01
N ASP A 43 8.11 45.04 -37.17
CA ASP A 43 9.05 43.90 -37.13
C ASP A 43 10.08 43.70 -35.99
N LYS A 44 9.84 42.66 -35.17
CA LYS A 44 10.52 41.35 -35.36
C LYS A 44 9.93 40.18 -34.54
N LYS A 45 10.03 38.97 -35.10
CA LYS A 45 9.74 37.62 -34.55
C LYS A 45 8.29 37.32 -34.07
N LEU A 46 7.65 36.39 -34.78
CA LEU A 46 6.68 35.45 -34.19
C LEU A 46 7.42 34.24 -33.59
N SER A 47 7.07 33.79 -32.39
CA SER A 47 7.09 32.38 -31.93
C SER A 47 6.64 32.27 -30.46
N GLN A 48 5.97 31.17 -30.11
CA GLN A 48 5.76 30.61 -28.74
C GLN A 48 5.08 31.46 -27.65
N THR A 49 4.01 30.90 -27.04
CA THR A 49 3.66 31.10 -25.62
C THR A 49 2.62 30.05 -25.17
N SER A 50 3.07 28.87 -24.76
CA SER A 50 2.21 27.82 -24.17
C SER A 50 2.96 26.84 -23.26
N HIS A 51 3.95 27.35 -22.51
CA HIS A 51 4.75 26.58 -21.55
C HIS A 51 4.87 27.36 -20.24
N SER A 52 4.66 26.71 -19.10
CA SER A 52 4.88 27.28 -17.77
C SER A 52 5.13 26.21 -16.70
N TYR A 53 6.13 25.35 -16.92
CA TYR A 53 6.94 24.75 -15.84
C TYR A 53 8.29 24.24 -16.39
N GLU A 54 8.98 25.11 -17.14
CA GLU A 54 10.28 24.80 -17.75
C GLU A 54 11.16 26.07 -17.83
N SER A 55 11.60 26.57 -16.67
CA SER A 55 12.61 27.63 -16.55
C SER A 55 13.16 27.71 -15.12
N LEU A 56 14.28 27.04 -14.86
CA LEU A 56 15.22 27.36 -13.75
C LEU A 56 16.58 26.68 -14.02
N GLU A 57 17.18 27.03 -15.15
CA GLU A 57 18.61 26.85 -15.45
C GLU A 57 19.13 28.19 -16.01
N ASP A 58 20.46 28.36 -16.02
CA ASP A 58 21.21 29.57 -16.44
C ASP A 58 20.96 30.90 -15.67
N SER A 59 21.63 31.01 -14.52
CA SER A 59 22.16 32.28 -14.01
C SER A 59 23.70 32.17 -13.88
N ASN A 60 24.40 32.22 -15.00
CA ASN A 60 25.82 31.84 -15.08
C ASN A 60 26.77 33.04 -14.99
N SER A 61 26.95 33.59 -13.78
CA SER A 61 28.14 34.38 -13.38
C SER A 61 28.05 34.88 -11.93
N ILE A 62 29.01 34.48 -11.08
CA ILE A 62 29.79 35.35 -10.18
C ILE A 62 30.96 34.56 -9.57
N ILE A 63 32.09 35.26 -9.51
CA ILE A 63 33.42 34.99 -8.96
C ILE A 63 33.47 34.00 -7.77
N PRO A 64 34.45 33.07 -7.70
CA PRO A 64 34.67 32.22 -6.52
C PRO A 64 35.25 33.03 -5.35
N ILE A 65 34.76 32.79 -4.14
CA ILE A 65 35.42 33.20 -2.89
C ILE A 65 36.00 31.94 -2.24
N SER A 66 37.32 31.92 -2.06
CA SER A 66 38.09 30.86 -1.43
C SER A 66 38.45 31.19 0.04
N HIS A 67 39.07 30.22 0.71
CA HIS A 67 39.69 30.32 2.05
C HIS A 67 38.73 30.47 3.24
N LEU A 68 38.40 29.33 3.85
CA LEU A 68 38.96 29.05 5.17
C LEU A 68 39.76 27.74 5.05
N GLU A 69 41.04 27.79 5.40
CA GLU A 69 42.00 26.72 5.10
C GLU A 69 42.22 25.79 6.28
N TYR A 70 42.35 24.50 5.98
CA TYR A 70 43.12 23.56 6.82
C TYR A 70 44.42 23.23 6.06
N PRO A 71 45.60 23.28 6.72
CA PRO A 71 46.86 23.00 6.05
C PRO A 71 47.00 21.52 5.67
N PRO A 72 47.71 21.20 4.57
CA PRO A 72 47.78 19.85 4.01
C PRO A 72 48.74 18.92 4.77
N PRO A 73 48.57 17.59 4.65
CA PRO A 73 49.47 16.60 5.25
C PRO A 73 50.80 16.48 4.47
N THR A 74 51.91 16.35 5.18
CA THR A 74 53.22 16.01 4.61
C THR A 74 53.46 14.49 4.68
N GLU A 75 53.69 13.86 3.53
CA GLU A 75 54.14 12.46 3.48
C GLU A 75 55.66 12.34 3.67
N SER A 76 56.11 11.54 4.63
CA SER A 76 57.46 10.95 4.61
C SER A 76 57.55 9.61 5.36
N ASN A 77 57.10 8.56 4.69
CA ASN A 77 57.78 7.26 4.55
C ASN A 77 58.64 6.65 5.69
N ILE A 78 58.34 5.36 5.95
CA ILE A 78 59.30 4.24 6.18
C ILE A 78 59.75 3.87 7.63
N LYS A 79 59.01 2.88 8.17
CA LYS A 79 59.44 1.60 8.80
C LYS A 79 60.22 1.56 10.15
N LYS A 80 59.86 0.49 10.90
CA LYS A 80 60.46 -0.08 12.14
C LYS A 80 60.21 0.75 13.41
N GLY A 81 59.99 0.13 14.58
CA GLY A 81 59.82 -1.30 14.86
C GLY A 81 59.60 -1.62 16.35
N GLU A 82 59.15 -2.85 16.61
CA GLU A 82 59.21 -3.63 17.87
C GLU A 82 59.23 -2.96 19.27
N LYS A 83 58.26 -3.40 20.10
CA LYS A 83 58.40 -3.98 21.45
C LYS A 83 58.42 -3.13 22.75
N HIS A 84 57.65 -3.70 23.69
CA HIS A 84 57.84 -3.85 25.16
C HIS A 84 57.56 -2.70 26.15
N ASP A 85 56.93 -3.14 27.25
CA ASP A 85 56.98 -2.67 28.65
C ASP A 85 56.46 -1.24 28.96
N SER A 86 55.55 -1.06 29.94
CA SER A 86 55.76 -1.03 31.41
C SER A 86 56.56 0.22 31.87
N GLN A 87 56.26 0.91 32.97
CA GLN A 87 55.66 0.44 34.23
C GLN A 87 54.96 1.59 35.01
N GLN A 88 53.83 1.29 35.66
CA GLN A 88 53.56 1.48 37.11
C GLN A 88 53.91 2.81 37.85
N CYS A 89 52.88 3.43 38.47
CA CYS A 89 52.93 4.27 39.71
C CYS A 89 53.53 5.71 39.60
N ASN A 90 53.30 6.69 40.50
CA ASN A 90 52.49 6.72 41.75
C ASN A 90 52.03 8.15 42.18
N ASP A 91 51.15 8.19 43.20
CA ASP A 91 50.99 9.19 44.30
C ASP A 91 50.53 10.66 44.10
N GLY A 92 49.74 11.12 45.09
CA GLY A 92 49.56 12.52 45.51
C GLY A 92 48.29 13.27 45.04
N GLY A 93 47.40 13.80 45.89
CA GLY A 93 47.26 13.67 47.36
C GLY A 93 46.40 14.79 48.02
N GLY A 94 45.78 14.51 49.17
CA GLY A 94 45.12 15.49 50.08
C GLY A 94 43.62 15.75 49.88
N GLY A 95 42.84 16.05 50.95
CA GLY A 95 41.45 16.52 50.81
C GLY A 95 40.45 16.43 51.99
N ASP A 96 40.76 15.70 53.07
CA ASP A 96 40.21 15.81 54.43
C ASP A 96 38.68 15.79 54.76
N THR A 97 38.26 14.64 55.35
CA THR A 97 37.49 14.52 56.64
C THR A 97 35.99 14.87 56.72
N VAL A 98 35.11 14.29 57.58
CA VAL A 98 34.98 13.06 58.45
C VAL A 98 33.45 12.91 58.82
N LEU A 99 32.84 12.06 59.67
CA LEU A 99 33.16 10.99 60.68
C LEU A 99 31.89 10.06 60.82
N HIS A 100 31.70 9.38 61.96
CA HIS A 100 30.49 8.80 62.59
C HIS A 100 29.49 8.00 61.72
N ARG A 101 29.63 6.67 61.46
CA ARG A 101 30.07 5.49 62.26
C ARG A 101 29.03 4.96 63.27
N HIS A 102 28.59 3.70 63.08
CA HIS A 102 28.66 2.62 64.11
C HIS A 102 28.32 1.20 63.57
N ASP A 103 29.36 0.44 63.26
CA ASP A 103 29.77 -0.83 63.92
C ASP A 103 28.90 -2.14 63.98
N MET A 104 29.53 -3.24 63.53
CA MET A 104 29.68 -4.57 64.18
C MET A 104 28.64 -5.73 64.07
N ALA A 105 28.89 -6.61 63.08
CA ALA A 105 29.52 -7.95 63.22
C ALA A 105 28.80 -9.26 63.72
N HIS A 106 29.21 -10.36 63.05
CA HIS A 106 29.35 -11.78 63.47
C HIS A 106 28.16 -12.72 63.76
N GLY A 107 28.23 -13.93 63.16
CA GLY A 107 27.51 -15.15 63.61
C GLY A 107 27.47 -16.30 62.58
N LYS A 108 27.95 -17.51 62.92
CA LYS A 108 27.83 -18.76 62.10
C LYS A 108 27.38 -19.94 62.98
N LYS A 109 26.48 -20.84 62.50
CA LYS A 109 26.72 -22.32 62.36
C LYS A 109 25.46 -23.22 62.19
N HIS A 110 25.69 -24.34 61.48
CA HIS A 110 25.07 -25.68 61.48
C HIS A 110 23.53 -25.93 61.52
N GLU A 111 22.98 -26.29 60.35
CA GLU A 111 22.81 -27.70 59.92
C GLU A 111 22.31 -28.78 60.93
N LYS A 112 21.14 -29.38 60.62
CA LYS A 112 20.88 -30.84 60.57
C LYS A 112 19.46 -31.14 60.05
N GLY A 113 19.20 -32.36 59.55
CA GLY A 113 17.87 -32.77 59.09
C GLY A 113 17.66 -34.30 59.09
N ARG A 114 16.42 -34.77 58.86
CA ARG A 114 16.12 -36.21 58.63
C ARG A 114 14.82 -36.45 57.84
N ARG A 115 14.50 -37.73 57.59
CA ARG A 115 13.63 -38.22 56.48
C ARG A 115 12.32 -38.88 56.93
N LYS A 116 11.31 -38.81 56.03
CA LYS A 116 10.25 -39.81 55.72
C LYS A 116 9.33 -40.32 56.85
N LYS A 117 8.01 -40.27 56.58
CA LYS A 117 7.22 -41.47 56.21
C LYS A 117 5.89 -41.12 55.52
N THR A 118 5.23 -42.14 54.96
CA THR A 118 4.03 -42.05 54.12
C THR A 118 2.84 -42.80 54.73
N ARG A 119 1.62 -42.44 54.33
CA ARG A 119 0.46 -43.37 54.29
C ARG A 119 -0.50 -42.97 53.16
N ARG A 120 -1.42 -43.87 52.78
CA ARG A 120 -2.16 -43.86 51.50
C ARG A 120 -3.53 -44.54 51.66
N ALA A 121 -4.56 -43.93 51.09
CA ALA A 121 -5.81 -44.52 50.59
C ALA A 121 -6.21 -43.65 49.37
N GLN A 122 -6.63 -44.13 48.19
CA GLN A 122 -7.65 -45.12 47.82
C GLN A 122 -9.08 -44.74 48.24
N THR A 123 -10.06 -44.68 47.34
CA THR A 123 -10.06 -44.49 45.86
C THR A 123 -11.49 -44.14 45.45
N ASP A 124 -11.69 -43.45 44.32
CA ASP A 124 -12.60 -43.93 43.26
C ASP A 124 -12.51 -43.07 41.98
N HIS A 125 -13.05 -43.59 40.87
CA HIS A 125 -12.71 -43.18 39.51
C HIS A 125 -13.84 -42.44 38.76
N ILE A 126 -13.51 -41.31 38.15
CA ILE A 126 -14.11 -40.86 36.88
C ILE A 126 -12.95 -40.47 35.94
N VAL A 127 -13.03 -40.87 34.67
CA VAL A 127 -11.93 -40.73 33.69
C VAL A 127 -12.23 -39.62 32.67
N ILE A 128 -11.42 -38.57 32.67
CA ILE A 128 -11.28 -37.64 31.54
C ILE A 128 -9.79 -37.34 31.35
N SER A 129 -9.25 -37.58 30.15
CA SER A 129 -7.82 -37.39 29.87
C SER A 129 -7.41 -35.91 29.86
N PRO A 130 -6.24 -35.54 30.41
CA PRO A 130 -5.76 -34.17 30.38
C PRO A 130 -5.36 -33.73 28.96
N LYS A 131 -5.75 -32.51 28.57
CA LYS A 131 -5.13 -31.81 27.43
C LYS A 131 -3.87 -31.10 27.93
N GLU A 132 -2.73 -31.38 27.30
CA GLU A 132 -1.51 -30.62 27.53
C GLU A 132 -1.63 -29.18 26.99
N THR A 133 -0.92 -28.25 27.63
CA THR A 133 -1.00 -26.81 27.37
C THR A 133 0.02 -26.36 26.32
N SER A 134 -0.42 -25.77 25.21
CA SER A 134 0.46 -25.00 24.32
C SER A 134 0.69 -23.57 24.83
N SER A 135 1.79 -22.95 24.39
CA SER A 135 2.32 -21.72 25.00
C SER A 135 1.59 -20.43 24.55
N PRO A 136 1.80 -19.28 25.24
CA PRO A 136 1.10 -18.03 24.93
C PRO A 136 1.29 -17.48 23.50
N GLN A 137 2.29 -17.94 22.74
CA GLN A 137 2.63 -17.39 21.43
C GLN A 137 1.61 -17.72 20.30
N GLU A 138 0.76 -18.74 20.46
CA GLU A 138 -0.17 -19.15 19.39
C GLU A 138 -1.42 -18.26 19.25
N ARG A 139 -1.69 -17.35 20.21
CA ARG A 139 -2.98 -16.65 20.30
C ARG A 139 -3.06 -15.30 19.54
N ILE A 140 -2.02 -14.93 18.78
CA ILE A 140 -1.94 -13.67 18.02
C ILE A 140 -1.94 -13.93 16.50
N LYS A 141 -3.05 -14.44 15.96
CA LYS A 141 -3.37 -14.39 14.52
C LYS A 141 -4.85 -14.10 14.29
N GLN A 142 -5.13 -13.44 13.17
CA GLN A 142 -6.41 -12.82 12.79
C GLN A 142 -6.76 -11.58 13.65
N THR A 143 -7.07 -10.40 13.09
CA THR A 143 -7.47 -10.10 11.70
C THR A 143 -6.97 -8.73 11.24
N TYR A 144 -6.46 -8.68 10.00
CA TYR A 144 -6.76 -7.57 9.09
C TYR A 144 -7.89 -7.97 8.15
N ASP A 145 -8.74 -7.02 7.78
CA ASP A 145 -9.74 -7.18 6.74
C ASP A 145 -9.09 -7.18 5.34
N ARG A 146 -8.42 -8.29 5.07
CA ARG A 146 -7.89 -8.69 3.76
C ARG A 146 -9.02 -9.08 2.78
N GLY A 147 -10.27 -9.13 3.26
CA GLY A 147 -11.45 -9.47 2.46
C GLY A 147 -11.98 -8.29 1.67
N SER A 148 -12.17 -7.13 2.30
CA SER A 148 -12.85 -5.96 1.71
C SER A 148 -12.15 -5.32 0.50
N ILE A 149 -10.83 -5.50 0.33
CA ILE A 149 -10.13 -5.09 -0.91
C ILE A 149 -10.25 -6.20 -1.97
N ARG A 150 -9.91 -7.45 -1.61
CA ARG A 150 -9.89 -8.62 -2.52
C ARG A 150 -11.26 -8.95 -3.11
N SER A 151 -12.30 -8.97 -2.28
CA SER A 151 -13.70 -9.16 -2.72
C SER A 151 -14.17 -8.11 -3.73
N LYS A 152 -13.64 -6.88 -3.67
CA LYS A 152 -13.93 -5.80 -4.62
C LYS A 152 -13.11 -5.87 -5.92
N VAL A 153 -12.40 -6.98 -6.14
CA VAL A 153 -11.60 -7.31 -7.34
C VAL A 153 -11.95 -8.71 -7.92
N LEU A 154 -12.55 -9.62 -7.14
CA LEU A 154 -12.94 -10.97 -7.57
C LEU A 154 -14.37 -11.02 -8.15
N ASP A 155 -14.52 -11.70 -9.30
CA ASP A 155 -15.82 -11.91 -10.00
C ASP A 155 -16.67 -13.04 -9.35
N GLY A 156 -16.91 -12.98 -8.04
CA GLY A 156 -18.07 -13.53 -7.33
C GLY A 156 -18.47 -15.02 -7.43
N LYS A 157 -17.73 -15.91 -8.11
CA LYS A 157 -18.18 -17.30 -8.36
C LYS A 157 -17.34 -18.43 -7.73
N CYS A 158 -16.09 -18.16 -7.32
CA CYS A 158 -15.29 -18.94 -6.35
C CYS A 158 -13.97 -18.18 -6.11
N ASP A 159 -13.44 -18.15 -4.88
CA ASP A 159 -12.08 -17.64 -4.63
C ASP A 159 -11.05 -18.77 -4.80
N LEU A 160 -10.63 -19.00 -6.05
CA LEU A 160 -9.60 -19.99 -6.41
C LEU A 160 -8.27 -19.83 -5.66
N PHE A 161 -8.01 -18.67 -5.05
CA PHE A 161 -6.75 -18.32 -4.40
C PHE A 161 -6.86 -18.29 -2.86
N SER A 162 -8.00 -18.67 -2.29
CA SER A 162 -8.17 -18.95 -0.85
C SER A 162 -8.29 -20.46 -0.69
N GLY A 163 -7.45 -21.06 0.16
CA GLY A 163 -7.30 -22.50 0.21
C GLY A 163 -6.01 -22.95 0.91
N GLU A 164 -5.59 -24.17 0.63
CA GLU A 164 -4.41 -24.82 1.22
C GLU A 164 -3.69 -25.76 0.25
N TRP A 165 -2.45 -26.10 0.61
CA TRP A 165 -1.70 -27.18 -0.05
C TRP A 165 -2.03 -28.52 0.61
N VAL A 166 -2.48 -29.48 -0.20
CA VAL A 166 -2.74 -30.86 0.21
C VAL A 166 -1.81 -31.84 -0.52
N PRO A 167 -1.47 -33.00 0.08
CA PRO A 167 -0.64 -34.00 -0.58
C PRO A 167 -1.24 -34.47 -1.90
N ASN A 168 -0.37 -34.78 -2.86
CA ASN A 168 -0.72 -35.24 -4.19
C ASN A 168 0.28 -36.29 -4.68
N PRO A 169 0.03 -37.60 -4.43
CA PRO A 169 0.95 -38.68 -4.79
C PRO A 169 1.27 -38.76 -6.29
N GLU A 170 0.32 -38.35 -7.14
CA GLU A 170 0.37 -38.40 -8.61
C GLU A 170 1.33 -37.39 -9.25
N ALA A 171 1.72 -36.33 -8.54
CA ALA A 171 2.71 -35.36 -9.03
C ALA A 171 4.16 -35.91 -8.88
N PRO A 172 5.17 -35.36 -9.55
CA PRO A 172 5.09 -34.34 -10.59
C PRO A 172 4.49 -34.90 -11.89
N TYR A 173 3.93 -34.01 -12.71
CA TYR A 173 3.28 -34.38 -13.97
C TYR A 173 4.24 -34.47 -15.17
N TYR A 174 5.49 -34.04 -14.99
CA TYR A 174 6.56 -34.00 -15.99
C TYR A 174 7.93 -34.11 -15.28
N THR A 175 8.99 -34.30 -16.06
CA THR A 175 10.41 -34.24 -15.67
C THR A 175 11.23 -33.57 -16.78
N ASN A 176 12.54 -33.34 -16.58
CA ASN A 176 13.45 -32.86 -17.62
C ASN A 176 13.44 -33.72 -18.90
N ALA A 177 13.38 -35.05 -18.76
CA ALA A 177 13.34 -36.00 -19.86
C ALA A 177 12.06 -35.87 -20.72
N THR A 178 11.07 -35.11 -20.24
CA THR A 178 9.86 -34.74 -20.97
C THR A 178 9.78 -33.26 -21.34
N CYS A 179 10.75 -32.42 -20.94
CA CYS A 179 10.70 -30.97 -21.15
C CYS A 179 12.08 -30.29 -21.16
N ASP A 180 12.54 -29.91 -22.36
CA ASP A 180 13.78 -29.15 -22.57
C ASP A 180 13.70 -27.66 -22.16
N ALA A 181 12.50 -27.16 -21.81
CA ALA A 181 12.31 -25.75 -21.42
C ALA A 181 12.79 -25.42 -20.00
N ILE A 182 13.24 -26.40 -19.21
CA ILE A 182 13.76 -26.19 -17.84
C ILE A 182 15.18 -25.60 -17.93
N GLN A 183 15.38 -24.41 -17.35
CA GLN A 183 16.73 -23.82 -17.28
C GLN A 183 17.52 -24.40 -16.09
N GLU A 184 18.85 -24.48 -16.24
CA GLU A 184 19.78 -25.06 -15.26
C GLU A 184 19.44 -24.69 -13.81
N HIS A 185 19.33 -23.39 -13.48
CA HIS A 185 19.08 -22.92 -12.12
C HIS A 185 17.73 -23.34 -11.50
N GLN A 186 16.80 -23.84 -12.31
CA GLN A 186 15.51 -24.39 -11.88
C GLN A 186 15.57 -25.93 -11.73
N ASN A 187 16.60 -26.57 -12.28
CA ASN A 187 16.79 -28.01 -12.22
C ASN A 187 17.54 -28.42 -10.95
N CYS A 188 16.79 -28.54 -9.86
CA CYS A 188 17.36 -28.76 -8.53
C CYS A 188 17.82 -30.20 -8.28
N MET A 189 17.26 -31.20 -8.96
CA MET A 189 17.60 -32.61 -8.71
C MET A 189 18.89 -33.02 -9.45
N LYS A 190 19.11 -32.51 -10.67
CA LYS A 190 20.42 -32.51 -11.37
C LYS A 190 21.57 -31.98 -10.51
N PHE A 191 21.32 -30.97 -9.67
CA PHE A 191 22.30 -30.41 -8.73
C PHE A 191 22.27 -31.04 -7.34
N GLY A 192 21.62 -32.21 -7.19
CA GLY A 192 21.71 -33.05 -6.00
C GLY A 192 20.78 -32.67 -4.85
N ARG A 193 19.64 -32.01 -5.11
CA ARG A 193 18.60 -31.79 -4.09
C ARG A 193 18.04 -33.14 -3.62
N PRO A 194 18.18 -33.51 -2.33
CA PRO A 194 17.86 -34.86 -1.85
C PRO A 194 16.37 -35.03 -1.49
N ASP A 195 15.65 -33.94 -1.19
CA ASP A 195 14.25 -34.00 -0.79
C ASP A 195 13.33 -33.84 -2.00
N LEU A 196 12.62 -34.91 -2.37
CA LEU A 196 11.64 -34.89 -3.46
C LEU A 196 10.20 -34.56 -2.99
N GLY A 197 10.01 -34.36 -1.69
CA GLY A 197 8.70 -34.16 -1.07
C GLY A 197 7.96 -32.91 -1.53
N PHE A 198 8.68 -31.84 -1.92
CA PHE A 198 8.09 -30.60 -2.43
C PHE A 198 7.32 -30.78 -3.76
N LEU A 199 7.61 -31.84 -4.51
CA LEU A 199 6.92 -32.17 -5.77
C LEU A 199 5.51 -32.73 -5.54
N LYS A 200 5.24 -33.31 -4.35
CA LYS A 200 4.04 -34.10 -4.04
C LYS A 200 2.88 -33.28 -3.46
N TRP A 201 2.60 -32.08 -3.99
CA TRP A 201 1.59 -31.16 -3.45
C TRP A 201 0.70 -30.54 -4.53
N ARG A 202 -0.59 -30.36 -4.22
CA ARG A 202 -1.55 -29.60 -5.04
C ARG A 202 -2.27 -28.54 -4.21
N TRP A 203 -2.67 -27.45 -4.86
CA TRP A 203 -3.55 -26.44 -4.25
C TRP A 203 -4.99 -26.95 -4.23
N LYS A 204 -5.69 -26.71 -3.13
CA LYS A 204 -7.11 -26.98 -2.94
C LYS A 204 -7.78 -25.67 -2.45
N PRO A 205 -8.64 -25.03 -3.26
CA PRO A 205 -9.41 -23.88 -2.81
C PRO A 205 -10.39 -24.24 -1.69
N ASP A 206 -10.85 -23.23 -0.96
CA ASP A 206 -11.87 -23.39 0.09
C ASP A 206 -13.25 -23.68 -0.49
N ASP A 207 -13.73 -22.83 -1.41
CA ASP A 207 -15.14 -22.79 -1.81
C ASP A 207 -15.48 -23.66 -3.03
N CYS A 208 -14.48 -24.20 -3.74
CA CYS A 208 -14.70 -25.03 -4.94
C CYS A 208 -13.56 -26.01 -5.25
N GLY A 209 -13.89 -27.07 -5.98
CA GLY A 209 -12.90 -28.04 -6.48
C GLY A 209 -12.08 -27.49 -7.65
N LEU A 210 -10.76 -27.40 -7.48
CA LEU A 210 -9.82 -27.16 -8.57
C LEU A 210 -9.45 -28.51 -9.25
N PRO A 211 -9.82 -28.75 -10.51
CA PRO A 211 -9.44 -29.97 -11.22
C PRO A 211 -7.92 -30.07 -11.40
N ILE A 212 -7.41 -31.27 -11.66
CA ILE A 212 -6.02 -31.48 -12.09
C ILE A 212 -5.84 -30.82 -13.47
N PHE A 213 -4.67 -30.22 -13.71
CA PHE A 213 -4.37 -29.59 -15.00
C PHE A 213 -4.37 -30.64 -16.13
N ASP A 214 -5.29 -30.47 -17.06
CA ASP A 214 -5.45 -31.29 -18.26
C ASP A 214 -4.86 -30.52 -19.46
N PRO A 215 -3.70 -30.95 -19.99
CA PRO A 215 -3.01 -30.20 -21.03
C PRO A 215 -3.73 -30.23 -22.38
N TYR A 216 -4.49 -31.30 -22.67
CA TYR A 216 -5.27 -31.40 -23.90
C TYR A 216 -6.47 -30.45 -23.85
N LYS A 217 -7.23 -30.45 -22.74
CA LYS A 217 -8.32 -29.47 -22.55
C LYS A 217 -7.79 -28.02 -22.51
N PHE A 218 -6.58 -27.79 -22.00
CA PHE A 218 -5.96 -26.46 -22.08
C PHE A 218 -5.69 -26.08 -23.55
N LEU A 219 -5.03 -26.94 -24.32
CA LEU A 219 -4.69 -26.66 -25.72
C LEU A 219 -5.93 -26.44 -26.61
N GLU A 220 -7.00 -27.23 -26.45
CA GLU A 220 -8.27 -26.97 -27.15
C GLU A 220 -8.95 -25.66 -26.70
N LEU A 221 -8.80 -25.26 -25.42
CA LEU A 221 -9.31 -23.97 -24.90
C LEU A 221 -8.53 -22.76 -25.45
N VAL A 222 -7.24 -22.92 -25.77
CA VAL A 222 -6.38 -21.88 -26.35
C VAL A 222 -6.14 -22.04 -27.85
N LYS A 223 -6.96 -22.84 -28.53
CA LYS A 223 -6.83 -23.14 -29.97
C LYS A 223 -7.10 -21.89 -30.81
N GLY A 224 -6.16 -21.54 -31.71
CA GLY A 224 -6.22 -20.28 -32.47
C GLY A 224 -6.09 -19.04 -31.59
N LYS A 225 -5.24 -19.07 -30.55
CA LYS A 225 -5.06 -17.98 -29.57
C LYS A 225 -3.58 -17.69 -29.28
N SER A 226 -3.34 -16.55 -28.65
CA SER A 226 -1.99 -16.08 -28.33
C SER A 226 -1.85 -15.61 -26.87
N LEU A 227 -0.77 -16.06 -26.20
CA LEU A 227 -0.48 -15.77 -24.78
C LEU A 227 0.90 -15.12 -24.58
N ALA A 228 0.93 -13.90 -24.04
CA ALA A 228 2.16 -13.22 -23.65
C ALA A 228 2.40 -13.29 -22.14
N PHE A 229 3.62 -13.63 -21.72
CA PHE A 229 4.16 -13.37 -20.39
C PHE A 229 5.02 -12.11 -20.46
N VAL A 230 4.83 -11.17 -19.52
CA VAL A 230 5.54 -9.89 -19.48
C VAL A 230 6.07 -9.67 -18.07
N GLY A 231 7.39 -9.55 -17.92
CA GLY A 231 8.00 -9.26 -16.62
C GLY A 231 9.41 -9.81 -16.42
N ASP A 232 9.66 -10.31 -15.22
CA ASP A 232 10.98 -10.77 -14.76
C ASP A 232 11.21 -12.29 -14.90
N SER A 233 12.27 -12.80 -14.28
CA SER A 233 12.62 -14.22 -14.28
C SER A 233 11.57 -15.12 -13.63
N VAL A 234 10.77 -14.61 -12.68
CA VAL A 234 9.68 -15.36 -12.06
C VAL A 234 8.44 -15.40 -12.95
N ALA A 235 8.30 -14.48 -13.92
CA ALA A 235 7.38 -14.63 -15.04
C ALA A 235 7.82 -15.75 -15.99
N ARG A 236 9.10 -15.75 -16.40
CA ARG A 236 9.69 -16.80 -17.27
C ARG A 236 9.56 -18.19 -16.65
N ASN A 237 9.84 -18.32 -15.35
CA ASN A 237 9.73 -19.57 -14.58
C ASN A 237 8.31 -20.17 -14.62
N HIS A 238 7.27 -19.32 -14.65
CA HIS A 238 5.87 -19.74 -14.78
C HIS A 238 5.54 -20.19 -16.22
N MET A 239 6.02 -19.45 -17.23
CA MET A 239 5.87 -19.83 -18.64
C MET A 239 6.55 -21.17 -18.95
N GLN A 240 7.76 -21.41 -18.43
CA GLN A 240 8.49 -22.68 -18.59
C GLN A 240 7.73 -23.84 -17.94
N SER A 241 7.16 -23.65 -16.74
CA SER A 241 6.33 -24.67 -16.09
C SER A 241 5.07 -25.01 -16.88
N LEU A 242 4.40 -24.01 -17.49
CA LEU A 242 3.27 -24.23 -18.38
C LEU A 242 3.68 -25.03 -19.63
N ILE A 243 4.80 -24.68 -20.28
CA ILE A 243 5.31 -25.43 -21.44
C ILE A 243 5.54 -26.90 -21.08
N CYS A 244 6.20 -27.19 -19.96
CA CYS A 244 6.44 -28.57 -19.51
C CYS A 244 5.17 -29.35 -19.16
N LEU A 245 4.12 -28.69 -18.69
CA LEU A 245 2.81 -29.33 -18.48
C LEU A 245 2.15 -29.71 -19.81
N LEU A 246 2.37 -28.94 -20.88
CA LEU A 246 1.84 -29.19 -22.23
C LEU A 246 2.65 -30.23 -23.02
N SER A 247 3.97 -30.32 -22.80
CA SER A 247 4.86 -31.35 -23.37
C SER A 247 4.42 -32.79 -23.09
N ARG A 248 3.51 -33.01 -22.13
CA ARG A 248 2.84 -34.30 -21.89
C ARG A 248 1.97 -34.79 -23.04
N VAL A 249 1.55 -33.91 -23.95
CA VAL A 249 0.66 -34.23 -25.10
C VAL A 249 1.06 -33.57 -26.41
N ALA A 250 1.74 -32.41 -26.38
CA ALA A 250 2.23 -31.72 -27.58
C ALA A 250 3.50 -30.94 -27.29
N TYR A 251 4.46 -30.94 -28.21
CA TYR A 251 5.72 -30.19 -28.10
C TYR A 251 5.65 -28.91 -28.95
N PRO A 252 6.06 -27.75 -28.40
CA PRO A 252 6.17 -26.54 -29.20
C PRO A 252 7.47 -26.48 -30.00
N ILE A 253 7.46 -25.67 -31.05
CA ILE A 253 8.69 -25.24 -31.75
C ILE A 253 9.13 -23.89 -31.17
N ASP A 254 10.42 -23.75 -30.79
CA ASP A 254 11.02 -22.46 -30.44
C ASP A 254 11.43 -21.70 -31.71
N PHE A 255 10.98 -20.46 -31.84
CA PHE A 255 11.28 -19.55 -32.95
C PHE A 255 12.16 -18.37 -32.54
N SER A 256 12.75 -18.43 -31.34
CA SER A 256 13.70 -17.45 -30.82
C SER A 256 15.15 -17.90 -30.98
N ASP A 257 16.09 -16.96 -30.97
CA ASP A 257 17.51 -17.29 -30.92
C ASP A 257 17.82 -17.98 -29.56
N PRO A 258 18.75 -18.94 -29.49
CA PRO A 258 19.16 -19.56 -28.22
C PRO A 258 19.46 -18.56 -27.10
N THR A 259 20.06 -17.40 -27.43
CA THR A 259 20.41 -16.32 -26.50
C THR A 259 19.27 -15.34 -26.19
N ASP A 260 18.17 -15.34 -26.96
CA ASP A 260 17.08 -14.38 -26.80
C ASP A 260 16.36 -14.57 -25.46
N GLN A 261 16.24 -13.47 -24.71
CA GLN A 261 15.51 -13.41 -23.45
C GLN A 261 13.98 -13.42 -23.64
N ASN A 262 13.52 -13.15 -24.87
CA ASN A 262 12.13 -13.06 -25.31
C ASN A 262 11.71 -14.32 -26.06
N LYS A 263 11.80 -15.48 -25.38
CA LYS A 263 11.47 -16.79 -25.95
C LYS A 263 10.08 -16.85 -26.58
N ARG A 264 9.95 -17.48 -27.75
CA ARG A 264 8.72 -17.53 -28.56
C ARG A 264 8.46 -18.96 -29.02
N TYR A 265 7.35 -19.54 -28.59
CA TYR A 265 6.98 -20.93 -28.83
C TYR A 265 5.63 -21.04 -29.54
N GLU A 266 5.49 -22.04 -30.42
CA GLU A 266 4.27 -22.28 -31.21
C GLU A 266 3.88 -23.78 -31.18
N TYR A 267 2.63 -24.06 -30.89
CA TYR A 267 2.01 -25.39 -30.94
C TYR A 267 1.18 -25.51 -32.23
N LYS A 268 1.85 -25.84 -33.35
CA LYS A 268 1.29 -25.81 -34.72
C LYS A 268 -0.08 -26.45 -34.88
N GLU A 269 -0.27 -27.66 -34.34
CA GLU A 269 -1.52 -28.42 -34.44
C GLU A 269 -2.72 -27.75 -33.77
N HIS A 270 -2.47 -26.75 -32.91
CA HIS A 270 -3.47 -26.04 -32.13
C HIS A 270 -3.53 -24.54 -32.49
N ASP A 271 -2.72 -24.05 -33.44
CA ASP A 271 -2.58 -22.61 -33.75
C ASP A 271 -2.45 -21.74 -32.46
N PHE A 272 -1.67 -22.25 -31.50
CA PHE A 272 -1.46 -21.62 -30.20
C PHE A 272 -0.02 -21.15 -30.06
N ASN A 273 0.19 -19.86 -29.78
CA ASN A 273 1.51 -19.29 -29.51
C ASN A 273 1.65 -18.73 -28.10
N ILE A 274 2.84 -18.90 -27.52
CA ILE A 274 3.20 -18.46 -26.18
C ILE A 274 4.56 -17.76 -26.19
N SER A 275 4.61 -16.51 -25.73
CA SER A 275 5.78 -15.62 -25.83
C SER A 275 6.17 -14.99 -24.50
N MET A 276 7.47 -14.88 -24.24
CA MET A 276 8.02 -14.08 -23.14
C MET A 276 8.45 -12.71 -23.65
N PHE A 277 8.13 -11.66 -22.89
CA PHE A 277 8.74 -10.35 -23.01
C PHE A 277 9.54 -10.05 -21.73
N TRP A 278 10.86 -9.93 -21.88
CA TRP A 278 11.75 -9.60 -20.78
C TRP A 278 11.65 -8.11 -20.46
N ALA A 279 10.82 -7.79 -19.45
CA ALA A 279 10.53 -6.45 -19.00
C ALA A 279 10.53 -6.42 -17.45
N PRO A 280 11.67 -6.67 -16.78
CA PRO A 280 11.73 -6.89 -15.34
C PRO A 280 11.22 -5.71 -14.48
N TYR A 281 11.20 -4.51 -15.07
CA TYR A 281 10.65 -3.30 -14.46
C TYR A 281 9.36 -2.77 -15.14
N LEU A 282 8.86 -3.44 -16.19
CA LEU A 282 7.70 -3.08 -17.03
C LEU A 282 7.77 -1.75 -17.81
N VAL A 283 8.47 -0.73 -17.29
CA VAL A 283 8.72 0.59 -17.90
C VAL A 283 9.97 0.61 -18.79
N ARG A 284 10.17 1.67 -19.57
CA ARG A 284 11.41 1.88 -20.35
C ARG A 284 12.60 1.90 -19.39
N THR A 285 13.66 1.17 -19.74
CA THR A 285 14.92 1.16 -18.98
C THR A 285 16.15 1.38 -19.85
N GLY A 286 17.11 2.16 -19.35
CA GLY A 286 18.48 2.22 -19.88
C GLY A 286 19.45 1.45 -18.97
N LYS A 287 20.40 0.73 -19.57
CA LYS A 287 21.62 0.29 -18.87
C LYS A 287 22.61 1.45 -18.87
N LEU A 288 23.20 1.79 -17.72
CA LEU A 288 24.34 2.73 -17.65
C LEU A 288 25.62 2.14 -18.29
N ASP A 289 25.72 0.82 -18.30
CA ASP A 289 26.80 0.05 -18.91
C ASP A 289 26.18 -1.19 -19.56
N PRO A 290 26.14 -1.30 -20.91
CA PRO A 290 25.55 -2.45 -21.59
C PRO A 290 26.15 -3.80 -21.14
N ASN A 291 27.45 -3.79 -20.81
CA ASN A 291 28.31 -4.95 -20.62
C ASN A 291 28.39 -5.40 -19.15
N ASN A 292 27.88 -4.62 -18.20
CA ASN A 292 28.05 -4.87 -16.77
C ASN A 292 26.71 -4.90 -16.03
N GLU A 293 26.18 -6.11 -15.84
CA GLU A 293 24.88 -6.33 -15.18
C GLU A 293 24.84 -6.00 -13.69
N LYS A 294 25.98 -5.63 -13.07
CA LYS A 294 26.03 -5.15 -11.68
C LYS A 294 25.81 -3.63 -11.56
N ARG A 295 25.89 -2.87 -12.64
CA ARG A 295 25.61 -1.42 -12.64
C ARG A 295 24.12 -1.14 -12.42
N PRO A 296 23.74 0.03 -11.87
CA PRO A 296 22.35 0.45 -11.76
C PRO A 296 21.64 0.57 -13.12
N PHE A 297 20.32 0.42 -13.10
CA PHE A 297 19.46 0.68 -14.25
C PHE A 297 18.80 2.05 -14.12
N ASN A 298 18.65 2.76 -15.24
CA ASN A 298 17.84 3.98 -15.33
C ASN A 298 16.41 3.57 -15.69
N LEU A 299 15.44 3.82 -14.81
CA LEU A 299 14.03 3.53 -15.00
C LEU A 299 13.27 4.83 -15.29
N TYR A 300 12.63 4.92 -16.45
CA TYR A 300 11.80 6.06 -16.84
C TYR A 300 10.36 5.77 -16.41
N LEU A 301 9.99 6.16 -15.19
CA LEU A 301 8.85 5.60 -14.46
C LEU A 301 7.47 6.03 -14.99
N ASP A 302 7.44 7.05 -15.83
CA ASP A 302 6.30 7.57 -16.60
C ASP A 302 6.25 7.08 -18.05
N GLU A 303 7.31 6.44 -18.55
CA GLU A 303 7.41 5.91 -19.90
C GLU A 303 7.29 4.38 -19.94
N TYR A 304 6.32 3.85 -20.68
CA TYR A 304 6.18 2.41 -20.85
C TYR A 304 7.24 1.83 -21.80
N ASP A 305 7.65 0.58 -21.58
CA ASP A 305 8.55 -0.09 -22.53
C ASP A 305 7.79 -0.46 -23.82
N GLN A 306 8.22 0.16 -24.93
CA GLN A 306 7.65 -0.02 -26.25
C GLN A 306 7.88 -1.45 -26.80
N HIS A 307 8.93 -2.17 -26.35
CA HIS A 307 9.27 -3.49 -26.87
C HIS A 307 8.19 -4.54 -26.62
N TRP A 308 7.42 -4.43 -25.53
CA TRP A 308 6.26 -5.29 -25.27
C TRP A 308 4.93 -4.59 -25.52
N THR A 309 4.74 -3.34 -25.08
CA THR A 309 3.44 -2.63 -25.17
C THR A 309 2.96 -2.40 -26.59
N THR A 310 3.85 -2.23 -27.57
CA THR A 310 3.43 -2.10 -28.99
C THR A 310 2.96 -3.42 -29.58
N LYS A 311 3.32 -4.56 -28.97
CA LYS A 311 3.09 -5.91 -29.49
C LYS A 311 1.95 -6.65 -28.78
N ILE A 312 1.46 -6.19 -27.62
CA ILE A 312 0.33 -6.85 -26.92
C ILE A 312 -0.93 -6.99 -27.77
N ALA A 313 -1.12 -6.12 -28.78
CA ALA A 313 -2.25 -6.22 -29.72
C ALA A 313 -2.25 -7.50 -30.59
N LEU A 314 -1.16 -8.27 -30.58
CA LEU A 314 -1.05 -9.59 -31.21
C LEU A 314 -1.54 -10.73 -30.29
N PHE A 315 -1.87 -10.42 -29.02
CA PHE A 315 -2.13 -11.40 -27.97
C PHE A 315 -3.59 -11.37 -27.48
N ASP A 316 -4.27 -12.52 -27.46
CA ASP A 316 -5.56 -12.68 -26.78
C ASP A 316 -5.41 -12.54 -25.25
N TYR A 317 -4.27 -12.98 -24.71
CA TYR A 317 -4.02 -13.05 -23.27
C TYR A 317 -2.65 -12.46 -22.91
N VAL A 318 -2.58 -11.67 -21.84
CA VAL A 318 -1.33 -11.08 -21.33
C VAL A 318 -1.22 -11.30 -19.83
N ILE A 319 -0.15 -11.94 -19.36
CA ILE A 319 0.17 -12.13 -17.94
C ILE A 319 1.30 -11.17 -17.55
N ILE A 320 0.97 -10.15 -16.76
CA ILE A 320 1.92 -9.22 -16.15
C ILE A 320 2.44 -9.83 -14.83
N SER A 321 3.75 -9.91 -14.64
CA SER A 321 4.37 -10.55 -13.47
C SER A 321 5.78 -9.99 -13.19
N ALA A 322 5.90 -8.97 -12.35
CA ALA A 322 7.21 -8.39 -11.97
C ALA A 322 7.28 -8.08 -10.47
N GLY A 323 8.46 -8.27 -9.87
CA GLY A 323 8.70 -8.09 -8.43
C GLY A 323 10.16 -7.82 -8.07
N HIS A 324 10.99 -8.86 -8.08
CA HIS A 324 12.26 -8.89 -7.34
C HIS A 324 13.32 -7.91 -7.85
N TRP A 325 13.23 -7.48 -9.11
CA TRP A 325 14.19 -6.53 -9.69
C TRP A 325 14.08 -5.13 -9.06
N PHE A 326 12.93 -4.74 -8.50
CA PHE A 326 12.74 -3.48 -7.80
C PHE A 326 13.45 -3.40 -6.43
N ALA A 327 14.17 -4.45 -6.01
CA ALA A 327 15.08 -4.44 -4.87
C ALA A 327 16.55 -4.20 -5.28
N ARG A 328 16.84 -3.85 -6.54
CA ARG A 328 18.19 -3.57 -7.04
C ARG A 328 18.50 -2.06 -7.06
N PRO A 329 19.78 -1.65 -6.96
CA PRO A 329 20.17 -0.25 -7.17
C PRO A 329 19.70 0.27 -8.54
N THR A 330 18.99 1.39 -8.55
CA THR A 330 18.30 1.92 -9.75
C THR A 330 18.10 3.43 -9.67
N TYR A 331 18.37 4.14 -10.76
CA TYR A 331 18.06 5.57 -10.90
C TYR A 331 16.67 5.77 -11.48
N PHE A 332 15.93 6.73 -10.94
CA PHE A 332 14.54 6.99 -11.28
C PHE A 332 14.43 8.30 -12.06
N TYR A 333 13.84 8.20 -13.25
CA TYR A 333 13.62 9.31 -14.16
C TYR A 333 12.12 9.57 -14.34
N LEU A 334 11.77 10.85 -14.45
CA LEU A 334 10.45 11.35 -14.85
C LEU A 334 10.66 12.51 -15.82
N ASN A 335 9.92 12.54 -16.94
CA ASN A 335 10.12 13.49 -18.04
C ASN A 335 11.61 13.58 -18.49
N ASN A 336 12.31 12.44 -18.55
CA ASN A 336 13.77 12.32 -18.78
C ASN A 336 14.69 13.05 -17.76
N ARG A 337 14.17 13.62 -16.67
CA ARG A 337 14.97 14.22 -15.58
C ARG A 337 15.16 13.21 -14.44
N LEU A 338 16.35 13.16 -13.86
CA LEU A 338 16.65 12.34 -12.68
C LEU A 338 15.92 12.92 -11.46
N VAL A 339 15.03 12.14 -10.82
CA VAL A 339 14.26 12.56 -9.63
C VAL A 339 14.74 11.92 -8.32
N GLY A 340 15.60 10.90 -8.41
CA GLY A 340 16.16 10.19 -7.27
C GLY A 340 16.61 8.79 -7.65
N CYS A 341 16.96 7.96 -6.67
CA CYS A 341 17.38 6.59 -6.90
C CYS A 341 17.16 5.68 -5.69
N LEU A 342 17.22 4.37 -5.87
CA LEU A 342 17.31 3.38 -4.80
C LEU A 342 18.77 2.94 -4.62
N TYR A 343 19.25 2.98 -3.36
CA TYR A 343 20.64 2.71 -2.97
C TYR A 343 21.68 3.62 -3.64
N CYS A 344 21.51 4.93 -3.50
CA CYS A 344 22.37 5.94 -4.13
C CYS A 344 23.79 5.95 -3.55
N PRO A 345 24.84 5.79 -4.38
CA PRO A 345 26.21 6.03 -3.95
C PRO A 345 26.56 7.54 -3.96
N GLU A 346 25.85 8.37 -4.73
CA GLU A 346 26.05 9.82 -4.73
C GLU A 346 25.25 10.53 -3.59
N PRO A 347 25.87 11.41 -2.79
CA PRO A 347 25.17 12.15 -1.72
C PRO A 347 24.19 13.21 -2.25
N ASN A 348 24.34 13.63 -3.50
CA ASN A 348 23.54 14.68 -4.14
C ASN A 348 22.29 14.15 -4.87
N VAL A 349 22.05 12.83 -4.86
CA VAL A 349 20.89 12.21 -5.50
C VAL A 349 19.90 11.77 -4.41
N SER A 350 18.65 12.24 -4.50
CA SER A 350 17.62 11.92 -3.51
C SER A 350 17.36 10.42 -3.41
N HIS A 351 17.61 9.83 -2.24
CA HIS A 351 17.32 8.42 -2.00
C HIS A 351 15.81 8.20 -1.88
N MET A 352 15.28 7.27 -2.66
CA MET A 352 13.85 6.93 -2.74
C MET A 352 13.62 5.45 -2.44
N THR A 353 12.37 5.10 -2.17
CA THR A 353 11.95 3.73 -1.88
C THR A 353 11.87 2.87 -3.16
N SER A 354 11.87 1.55 -3.00
CA SER A 354 11.39 0.62 -4.03
C SER A 354 9.89 0.72 -4.27
N VAL A 355 9.13 1.21 -3.27
CA VAL A 355 7.68 1.42 -3.31
C VAL A 355 7.28 2.47 -4.33
N PHE A 356 8.01 3.58 -4.38
CA PHE A 356 7.85 4.68 -5.34
C PHE A 356 7.93 4.17 -6.78
N SER A 357 9.02 3.47 -7.10
CA SER A 357 9.27 2.96 -8.44
C SER A 357 8.33 1.81 -8.81
N TYR A 358 8.03 0.89 -7.87
CA TYR A 358 7.10 -0.20 -8.10
C TYR A 358 5.68 0.30 -8.40
N ARG A 359 5.16 1.23 -7.57
CA ARG A 359 3.81 1.81 -7.75
C ARG A 359 3.71 2.59 -9.06
N ARG A 360 4.73 3.39 -9.41
CA ARG A 360 4.75 4.13 -10.69
C ARG A 360 4.86 3.18 -11.89
N ALA A 361 5.73 2.18 -11.84
CA ALA A 361 5.91 1.24 -12.95
C ALA A 361 4.64 0.44 -13.26
N PHE A 362 3.97 -0.10 -12.24
CA PHE A 362 2.69 -0.78 -12.43
C PHE A 362 1.59 0.16 -12.93
N ARG A 363 1.53 1.40 -12.42
CA ARG A 363 0.60 2.44 -12.90
C ARG A 363 0.81 2.75 -14.38
N THR A 364 2.05 2.95 -14.81
CA THR A 364 2.43 3.28 -16.19
C THR A 364 2.17 2.10 -17.13
N ALA A 365 2.56 0.88 -16.75
CA ALA A 365 2.29 -0.33 -17.54
C ALA A 365 0.78 -0.60 -17.72
N LEU A 366 -0.01 -0.51 -16.64
CA LEU A 366 -1.46 -0.75 -16.71
C LEU A 366 -2.22 0.39 -17.40
N ARG A 367 -1.68 1.62 -17.39
CA ARG A 367 -2.17 2.74 -18.23
C ARG A 367 -1.88 2.50 -19.71
N ALA A 368 -0.68 2.04 -20.07
CA ALA A 368 -0.33 1.71 -21.46
C ALA A 368 -1.27 0.65 -22.05
N ILE A 369 -1.57 -0.40 -21.30
CA ILE A 369 -2.56 -1.43 -21.70
C ILE A 369 -3.97 -0.83 -21.87
N ASN A 370 -4.41 0.06 -20.98
CA ASN A 370 -5.69 0.77 -21.12
C ASN A 370 -5.76 1.76 -22.30
N GLY A 371 -4.61 2.26 -22.76
CA GLY A 371 -4.49 3.15 -23.91
C GLY A 371 -4.25 2.42 -25.25
N ALA A 372 -4.01 1.11 -25.23
CA ALA A 372 -3.70 0.34 -26.41
C ALA A 372 -4.95 0.07 -27.27
N VAL A 373 -5.32 1.03 -28.13
CA VAL A 373 -6.53 1.04 -28.98
C VAL A 373 -6.77 -0.26 -29.79
N LYS A 374 -5.72 -1.03 -30.09
CA LYS A 374 -5.81 -2.31 -30.84
C LYS A 374 -5.89 -3.56 -29.95
N PHE A 375 -5.76 -3.45 -28.62
CA PHE A 375 -5.74 -4.59 -27.70
C PHE A 375 -7.14 -4.91 -27.17
N ASN A 376 -7.74 -5.99 -27.69
CA ASN A 376 -9.06 -6.49 -27.27
C ASN A 376 -8.99 -7.70 -26.32
N GLY A 377 -7.79 -8.13 -25.95
CA GLY A 377 -7.52 -9.31 -25.13
C GLY A 377 -7.85 -9.15 -23.65
N VAL A 378 -7.43 -10.13 -22.84
CA VAL A 378 -7.57 -10.13 -21.37
C VAL A 378 -6.21 -10.06 -20.70
N THR A 379 -6.01 -9.06 -19.84
CA THR A 379 -4.80 -8.92 -19.03
C THR A 379 -5.01 -9.51 -17.64
N PHE A 380 -4.19 -10.48 -17.29
CA PHE A 380 -4.06 -11.00 -15.93
C PHE A 380 -2.88 -10.34 -15.23
N LEU A 381 -3.10 -9.76 -14.05
CA LEU A 381 -2.03 -9.43 -13.14
C LEU A 381 -1.76 -10.62 -12.22
N ARG A 382 -0.60 -11.27 -12.40
CA ARG A 382 -0.08 -12.24 -11.42
C ARG A 382 0.61 -11.48 -10.29
N THR A 383 0.11 -11.69 -9.08
CA THR A 383 0.63 -10.97 -7.92
C THR A 383 2.01 -11.47 -7.47
N PHE A 384 2.71 -10.62 -6.73
CA PHE A 384 4.09 -10.75 -6.27
C PHE A 384 4.39 -12.14 -5.67
N ALA A 385 5.48 -12.77 -6.10
CA ALA A 385 5.95 -14.04 -5.56
C ALA A 385 6.80 -13.78 -4.30
N PRO A 386 6.44 -14.31 -3.11
CA PRO A 386 7.27 -14.14 -1.92
C PRO A 386 8.58 -14.92 -2.03
N SER A 387 9.68 -14.31 -1.61
CA SER A 387 10.93 -15.00 -1.29
C SER A 387 10.93 -15.47 0.16
N HIS A 388 11.64 -16.57 0.45
CA HIS A 388 11.62 -17.25 1.75
C HIS A 388 13.03 -17.44 2.34
N PHE A 389 13.72 -16.34 2.65
CA PHE A 389 15.01 -16.39 3.33
C PHE A 389 14.85 -16.64 4.84
N GLU A 390 15.60 -17.62 5.36
CA GLU A 390 15.69 -17.98 6.77
C GLU A 390 17.17 -17.95 7.22
N GLY A 391 17.43 -17.76 8.51
CA GLY A 391 18.79 -17.63 9.06
C GLY A 391 19.46 -16.26 8.81
N GLY A 392 19.01 -15.51 7.83
CA GLY A 392 19.44 -14.15 7.53
C GLY A 392 18.77 -13.61 6.25
N PRO A 393 18.98 -12.34 5.87
CA PRO A 393 18.68 -11.86 4.52
C PRO A 393 19.64 -12.46 3.48
N TRP A 394 19.32 -12.27 2.20
CA TRP A 394 20.05 -12.83 1.05
C TRP A 394 21.54 -12.46 1.01
N ASP A 395 21.89 -11.27 1.49
CA ASP A 395 23.25 -10.71 1.54
C ASP A 395 24.07 -11.20 2.75
N LYS A 396 23.43 -11.80 3.76
CA LYS A 396 24.05 -12.22 5.03
C LYS A 396 23.88 -13.71 5.31
N GLY A 397 23.94 -14.53 4.26
CA GLY A 397 23.95 -16.00 4.37
C GLY A 397 22.58 -16.67 4.53
N GLY A 398 21.48 -15.96 4.27
CA GLY A 398 20.13 -16.53 4.31
C GLY A 398 19.92 -17.70 3.32
N ASP A 399 19.04 -18.64 3.67
CA ASP A 399 18.71 -19.81 2.86
C ASP A 399 17.25 -20.29 3.07
N CYS A 400 16.76 -21.16 2.19
CA CYS A 400 15.38 -21.64 2.11
C CYS A 400 15.32 -23.17 2.30
N VAL A 401 15.96 -23.68 3.36
CA VAL A 401 16.16 -25.12 3.61
C VAL A 401 14.92 -25.92 4.02
N ARG A 402 13.70 -25.42 3.79
CA ARG A 402 12.46 -26.14 4.13
C ARG A 402 12.13 -27.20 3.08
N THR A 403 11.69 -28.36 3.56
CA THR A 403 11.36 -29.53 2.72
C THR A 403 9.85 -29.81 2.63
N ARG A 404 9.01 -28.91 3.19
CA ARG A 404 7.54 -28.99 3.18
C ARG A 404 6.87 -27.62 3.20
N PRO A 405 5.62 -27.50 2.69
CA PRO A 405 4.81 -26.28 2.77
C PRO A 405 4.54 -25.80 4.19
N PHE A 406 4.21 -24.51 4.33
CA PHE A 406 3.57 -23.98 5.53
C PHE A 406 2.07 -24.28 5.55
N LYS A 407 1.53 -24.61 6.73
CA LYS A 407 0.10 -24.51 7.01
C LYS A 407 -0.33 -23.05 7.09
N ARG A 408 -1.62 -22.75 6.83
CA ARG A 408 -2.18 -21.38 6.85
C ARG A 408 -1.91 -20.59 8.13
N ASN A 409 -1.76 -21.28 9.27
CA ASN A 409 -1.50 -20.68 10.57
C ASN A 409 0.00 -20.49 10.89
N GLN A 410 0.93 -20.99 10.08
CA GLN A 410 2.38 -20.93 10.39
C GLN A 410 3.02 -19.61 9.95
N THR A 411 2.87 -19.22 8.69
CA THR A 411 3.33 -17.91 8.17
C THR A 411 2.18 -16.87 8.11
N VAL A 412 2.50 -15.63 7.76
CA VAL A 412 1.55 -14.56 7.35
C VAL A 412 2.25 -13.60 6.40
N LEU A 413 1.53 -13.08 5.40
CA LEU A 413 2.07 -12.03 4.53
C LEU A 413 2.28 -10.75 5.37
N LYS A 414 3.50 -10.22 5.38
CA LYS A 414 3.95 -9.06 6.15
C LYS A 414 5.06 -8.30 5.42
N ASP A 415 5.43 -7.15 5.95
CA ASP A 415 6.56 -6.32 5.51
C ASP A 415 6.55 -6.03 3.99
N TYR A 416 7.72 -5.94 3.36
CA TYR A 416 7.90 -5.74 1.90
C TYR A 416 6.97 -6.61 1.03
N ASN A 417 6.82 -7.89 1.37
CA ASN A 417 5.99 -8.84 0.61
C ASN A 417 4.48 -8.51 0.69
N LEU A 418 4.03 -7.89 1.79
CA LEU A 418 2.66 -7.38 1.93
C LEU A 418 2.46 -6.09 1.15
N GLU A 419 3.43 -5.19 1.19
CA GLU A 419 3.33 -3.89 0.52
C GLU A 419 3.28 -4.03 -1.00
N MET A 420 4.20 -4.79 -1.62
CA MET A 420 4.21 -4.99 -3.07
C MET A 420 2.91 -5.67 -3.56
N TYR A 421 2.36 -6.61 -2.78
CA TYR A 421 1.04 -7.20 -3.03
C TYR A 421 -0.10 -6.17 -2.96
N LEU A 422 -0.11 -5.29 -1.95
CA LEU A 422 -1.15 -4.26 -1.82
C LEU A 422 -1.08 -3.20 -2.94
N ILE A 423 0.12 -2.80 -3.37
CA ILE A 423 0.33 -1.88 -4.50
C ILE A 423 -0.25 -2.47 -5.79
N GLN A 424 0.00 -3.75 -6.05
CA GLN A 424 -0.56 -4.45 -7.22
C GLN A 424 -2.09 -4.49 -7.21
N LEU A 425 -2.71 -4.78 -6.06
CA LEU A 425 -4.17 -4.75 -5.93
C LEU A 425 -4.75 -3.34 -6.13
N GLU A 426 -4.05 -2.31 -5.65
CA GLU A 426 -4.47 -0.90 -5.76
C GLU A 426 -4.41 -0.41 -7.22
N GLU A 427 -3.27 -0.57 -7.90
CA GLU A 427 -3.11 -0.16 -9.30
C GLU A 427 -3.97 -1.01 -10.27
N LEU A 428 -4.14 -2.31 -10.02
CA LEU A 428 -5.07 -3.15 -10.78
C LEU A 428 -6.51 -2.65 -10.67
N ARG A 429 -6.93 -2.23 -9.47
CA ARG A 429 -8.29 -1.72 -9.24
C ARG A 429 -8.51 -0.35 -9.88
N ILE A 430 -7.46 0.49 -9.96
CA ILE A 430 -7.46 1.74 -10.75
C ILE A 430 -7.58 1.39 -12.24
N ALA A 431 -6.79 0.45 -12.74
CA ALA A 431 -6.81 0.00 -14.13
C ALA A 431 -8.16 -0.62 -14.54
N GLN A 432 -8.80 -1.42 -13.68
CA GLN A 432 -10.15 -1.94 -13.86
C GLN A 432 -11.20 -0.83 -13.96
N ARG A 433 -11.10 0.21 -13.10
CA ARG A 433 -12.03 1.36 -13.12
C ARG A 433 -11.90 2.18 -14.41
N ALA A 434 -10.67 2.39 -14.90
CA ALA A 434 -10.43 3.03 -16.18
C ALA A 434 -10.93 2.17 -17.36
N GLY A 435 -10.55 0.88 -17.37
CA GLY A 435 -10.91 -0.07 -18.43
C GLY A 435 -12.41 -0.24 -18.62
N ARG A 436 -13.22 -0.15 -17.56
CA ARG A 436 -14.70 -0.14 -17.65
C ARG A 436 -15.28 0.93 -18.57
N ARG A 437 -14.57 2.05 -18.80
CA ARG A 437 -14.99 3.11 -19.75
C ARG A 437 -14.50 2.86 -21.18
N ASN A 438 -13.38 2.14 -21.33
CA ASN A 438 -12.64 2.01 -22.59
C ASN A 438 -12.63 0.57 -23.16
N GLY A 439 -13.34 -0.38 -22.54
CA GLY A 439 -13.38 -1.79 -22.93
C GLY A 439 -12.26 -2.69 -22.34
N GLY A 440 -11.33 -2.13 -21.56
CA GLY A 440 -10.15 -2.84 -21.03
C GLY A 440 -10.48 -3.96 -20.03
N LYS A 441 -10.06 -5.20 -20.34
CA LYS A 441 -10.40 -6.43 -19.59
C LYS A 441 -9.26 -6.87 -18.65
N PHE A 442 -9.28 -6.39 -17.42
CA PHE A 442 -8.30 -6.79 -16.40
C PHE A 442 -8.85 -7.88 -15.45
N ARG A 443 -7.99 -8.83 -15.06
CA ARG A 443 -8.26 -9.90 -14.10
C ARG A 443 -7.11 -10.10 -13.11
N LEU A 444 -7.43 -10.62 -11.93
CA LEU A 444 -6.49 -10.89 -10.85
C LEU A 444 -6.10 -12.37 -10.83
N PHE A 445 -4.80 -12.65 -10.77
CA PHE A 445 -4.23 -13.95 -10.44
C PHE A 445 -3.48 -13.79 -9.12
N ASP A 446 -4.16 -14.05 -7.99
CA ASP A 446 -3.62 -13.83 -6.63
C ASP A 446 -2.72 -15.01 -6.22
N ALA A 447 -1.54 -15.08 -6.84
CA ALA A 447 -0.54 -16.11 -6.58
C ALA A 447 0.15 -15.94 -5.21
N THR A 448 0.12 -14.74 -4.62
CA THR A 448 0.96 -14.38 -3.47
C THR A 448 0.69 -15.25 -2.25
N LYS A 449 -0.58 -15.46 -1.85
CA LYS A 449 -0.89 -16.31 -0.68
C LYS A 449 -0.60 -17.80 -0.93
N PRO A 450 -0.99 -18.41 -2.08
CA PRO A 450 -0.58 -19.77 -2.41
C PRO A 450 0.95 -19.98 -2.39
N MET A 451 1.72 -19.05 -2.96
CA MET A 451 3.19 -19.18 -3.01
C MET A 451 3.88 -18.87 -1.68
N LEU A 452 3.32 -17.99 -0.83
CA LEU A 452 3.80 -17.76 0.55
C LEU A 452 3.81 -19.04 1.39
N LEU A 453 2.96 -20.01 1.05
CA LEU A 453 2.91 -21.29 1.75
C LEU A 453 3.94 -22.30 1.20
N ARG A 454 4.81 -21.94 0.25
CA ARG A 454 5.76 -22.83 -0.44
C ARG A 454 7.24 -22.45 -0.28
N PRO A 455 7.79 -22.29 0.94
CA PRO A 455 9.23 -22.09 1.13
C PRO A 455 10.06 -23.26 0.59
N ASP A 456 9.44 -24.45 0.47
CA ASP A 456 10.01 -25.67 -0.06
C ASP A 456 10.13 -25.73 -1.59
N GLY A 457 9.51 -24.79 -2.31
CA GLY A 457 9.55 -24.74 -3.77
C GLY A 457 10.85 -24.16 -4.36
N HIS A 458 11.74 -23.59 -3.54
CA HIS A 458 12.92 -22.85 -4.01
C HIS A 458 14.15 -23.73 -4.29
N PRO A 459 15.07 -23.33 -5.19
CA PRO A 459 16.34 -24.02 -5.42
C PRO A 459 17.31 -24.00 -4.22
N SER A 460 17.30 -22.98 -3.36
CA SER A 460 18.30 -22.84 -2.30
C SER A 460 19.71 -22.84 -2.93
N LYS A 461 20.65 -23.64 -2.41
CA LYS A 461 21.97 -23.89 -2.98
C LYS A 461 21.95 -24.77 -4.25
N TYR A 462 20.85 -25.49 -4.50
CA TYR A 462 20.72 -26.48 -5.57
C TYR A 462 20.37 -25.87 -6.95
N GLY A 463 20.68 -24.60 -7.19
CA GLY A 463 20.57 -23.97 -8.51
C GLY A 463 21.84 -24.04 -9.37
N ARG A 464 22.87 -24.80 -8.94
CA ARG A 464 24.22 -24.84 -9.55
C ARG A 464 25.05 -26.02 -9.04
N LEU A 465 26.13 -26.35 -9.76
CA LEU A 465 27.16 -27.29 -9.29
C LEU A 465 27.89 -26.74 -8.04
N GLY A 466 28.13 -27.62 -7.07
CA GLY A 466 29.03 -27.35 -5.95
C GLY A 466 30.50 -27.29 -6.40
N GLY A 467 31.31 -26.46 -5.74
CA GLY A 467 32.75 -26.30 -6.01
C GLY A 467 33.13 -25.08 -6.86
N VAL A 468 32.17 -24.45 -7.55
CA VAL A 468 32.40 -23.14 -8.20
C VAL A 468 32.50 -22.04 -7.13
N ASN A 469 33.44 -21.10 -7.28
CA ASN A 469 33.73 -20.03 -6.32
C ASN A 469 32.44 -19.32 -5.84
N GLN A 470 32.15 -19.43 -4.53
CA GLN A 470 30.83 -19.16 -3.92
C GLN A 470 30.51 -17.66 -3.78
N THR A 471 30.47 -16.95 -4.90
CA THR A 471 30.36 -15.48 -4.99
C THR A 471 28.93 -14.95 -5.13
N PHE A 472 27.92 -15.83 -4.99
CA PHE A 472 26.50 -15.53 -5.13
C PHE A 472 25.69 -16.27 -4.06
N ALA A 473 24.67 -15.61 -3.50
CA ALA A 473 23.78 -16.13 -2.45
C ALA A 473 22.98 -17.39 -2.86
N ASN A 474 22.23 -17.95 -1.91
CA ASN A 474 21.27 -19.03 -2.15
C ASN A 474 20.03 -18.49 -2.87
N ASP A 475 19.45 -19.30 -3.77
CA ASP A 475 18.29 -18.87 -4.57
C ASP A 475 16.98 -19.21 -3.86
N CYS A 476 16.44 -18.22 -3.15
CA CYS A 476 15.13 -18.25 -2.51
C CYS A 476 14.13 -17.32 -3.21
N VAL A 477 14.26 -17.18 -4.54
CA VAL A 477 13.47 -16.29 -5.40
C VAL A 477 12.82 -17.07 -6.55
N HIS A 478 13.62 -17.87 -7.28
CA HIS A 478 13.11 -18.76 -8.33
C HIS A 478 12.57 -20.06 -7.75
N TRP A 479 12.03 -20.93 -8.62
CA TRP A 479 11.25 -22.10 -8.23
C TRP A 479 11.76 -23.33 -8.97
N CYS A 480 12.04 -24.40 -8.22
CA CYS A 480 12.44 -25.70 -8.78
C CYS A 480 11.35 -26.22 -9.72
N LEU A 481 11.76 -26.66 -10.91
CA LEU A 481 10.90 -27.43 -11.81
C LEU A 481 11.24 -28.93 -11.67
N PRO A 482 10.24 -29.83 -11.75
CA PRO A 482 10.43 -31.28 -11.71
C PRO A 482 11.54 -31.83 -12.60
N ASP A 483 12.35 -32.72 -12.05
CA ASP A 483 13.49 -33.38 -12.69
C ASP A 483 13.66 -34.82 -12.16
N HIS A 484 14.40 -35.67 -12.87
CA HIS A 484 14.73 -37.01 -12.39
C HIS A 484 15.93 -36.96 -11.41
N PRO A 485 15.86 -37.64 -10.24
CA PRO A 485 17.06 -37.79 -9.41
C PRO A 485 18.17 -38.53 -10.18
N PRO A 486 19.45 -38.14 -10.06
CA PRO A 486 20.56 -38.82 -10.72
C PRO A 486 20.63 -40.30 -10.32
N ASN A 487 20.70 -41.20 -11.31
CA ASN A 487 20.90 -42.63 -11.07
C ASN A 487 22.38 -42.90 -10.75
N PRO A 488 22.73 -43.41 -9.55
CA PRO A 488 24.13 -43.67 -9.17
C PRO A 488 24.85 -44.65 -10.09
N ASN A 489 24.11 -45.57 -10.74
CA ASN A 489 24.67 -46.68 -11.49
C ASN A 489 24.87 -46.40 -12.99
N ASN A 490 24.61 -45.18 -13.48
CA ASN A 490 24.69 -44.86 -14.91
C ASN A 490 25.76 -43.82 -15.24
N GLN A 491 27.03 -44.17 -15.00
CA GLN A 491 28.17 -43.47 -15.60
C GLN A 491 28.48 -44.11 -16.97
N SER A 492 27.95 -43.52 -18.06
CA SER A 492 28.38 -43.84 -19.43
C SER A 492 28.29 -42.60 -20.34
N PRO A 493 29.23 -42.36 -21.28
CA PRO A 493 29.44 -41.02 -21.85
C PRO A 493 29.00 -40.87 -23.32
N ASP A 494 27.69 -40.86 -23.61
CA ASP A 494 27.19 -40.62 -24.98
C ASP A 494 26.38 -39.32 -25.15
N LYS A 495 27.07 -38.28 -25.65
CA LYS A 495 26.47 -37.07 -26.23
C LYS A 495 26.74 -36.99 -27.74
N LYS A 496 26.33 -38.03 -28.49
CA LYS A 496 26.33 -38.03 -29.96
C LYS A 496 25.13 -38.80 -30.53
N ILE A 497 24.08 -38.08 -30.91
CA ILE A 497 23.18 -38.36 -32.05
C ILE A 497 22.28 -37.12 -32.27
N HIS A 498 21.81 -36.94 -33.51
CA HIS A 498 21.05 -35.81 -34.08
C HIS A 498 21.85 -34.74 -34.85
N ALA A 499 22.74 -35.22 -35.73
CA ALA A 499 22.94 -34.62 -37.04
C ALA A 499 22.41 -35.62 -38.10
N TRP A 500 22.00 -35.11 -39.28
CA TRP A 500 21.12 -35.80 -40.26
C TRP A 500 19.66 -35.94 -39.77
N GLN A 501 18.63 -35.84 -40.63
CA GLN A 501 18.63 -35.85 -42.10
C GLN A 501 17.63 -34.83 -42.70
N ARG A 502 17.95 -34.27 -43.87
CA ARG A 502 17.03 -33.52 -44.76
C ARG A 502 16.84 -34.32 -46.06
N ARG A 503 15.76 -34.00 -46.80
CA ARG A 503 15.22 -34.69 -48.02
C ARG A 503 14.36 -35.93 -47.69
N SER A 504 13.30 -36.30 -48.42
CA SER A 504 12.21 -35.63 -49.17
C SER A 504 11.60 -36.65 -50.14
N HIS A 505 10.26 -36.82 -50.23
CA HIS A 505 9.52 -37.05 -51.49
C HIS A 505 7.99 -37.24 -51.31
N THR A 506 7.22 -36.31 -51.89
CA THR A 506 6.07 -36.46 -52.82
C THR A 506 5.11 -37.68 -52.80
N ASP A 507 3.81 -37.34 -52.74
CA ASP A 507 2.66 -37.78 -53.58
C ASP A 507 1.96 -39.15 -53.36
N GLY A 508 0.62 -39.16 -53.59
CA GLY A 508 -0.24 -40.34 -53.62
C GLY A 508 -1.74 -40.08 -53.31
N ASP A 509 -2.61 -40.07 -54.33
CA ASP A 509 -4.06 -39.81 -54.22
C ASP A 509 -4.92 -41.03 -53.81
N GLY A 510 -6.17 -40.79 -53.37
CA GLY A 510 -7.23 -41.83 -53.30
C GLY A 510 -8.53 -41.40 -52.61
N ALA A 511 -9.68 -41.51 -53.29
CA ALA A 511 -11.02 -41.17 -52.74
C ALA A 511 -12.17 -41.98 -53.36
N ALA A 512 -13.19 -42.40 -52.57
CA ALA A 512 -14.59 -42.60 -53.02
C ALA A 512 -15.61 -43.11 -51.94
N ALA A 513 -16.61 -42.28 -51.61
CA ALA A 513 -18.07 -42.53 -51.75
C ALA A 513 -18.91 -43.64 -50.99
N LYS A 514 -19.93 -43.16 -50.25
CA LYS A 514 -21.39 -43.55 -50.22
C LYS A 514 -21.97 -44.73 -49.35
N ASN A 515 -22.68 -44.37 -48.26
CA ASN A 515 -24.18 -44.29 -48.10
C ASN A 515 -25.14 -45.49 -48.39
N PRO A 516 -26.36 -45.59 -47.75
CA PRO A 516 -26.68 -45.57 -46.29
C PRO A 516 -27.62 -46.75 -45.75
N PRO A 517 -28.89 -46.61 -45.29
CA PRO A 517 -29.38 -47.09 -43.96
C PRO A 517 -30.56 -48.11 -44.00
N PRO A 518 -31.26 -48.45 -42.88
CA PRO A 518 -32.57 -47.76 -42.58
C PRO A 518 -33.10 -47.73 -41.10
N THR A 519 -34.01 -46.78 -40.81
CA THR A 519 -35.24 -46.79 -39.91
C THR A 519 -35.24 -47.42 -38.49
N ALA A 520 -35.98 -46.97 -37.46
CA ALA A 520 -37.03 -45.92 -37.25
C ALA A 520 -36.84 -45.24 -35.84
N ALA A 521 -37.76 -44.90 -34.91
CA ALA A 521 -39.23 -44.97 -34.69
C ALA A 521 -39.69 -43.93 -33.61
N LYS A 522 -40.97 -43.95 -33.17
CA LYS A 522 -41.54 -43.21 -32.00
C LYS A 522 -42.68 -43.99 -31.30
N PRO A 523 -43.12 -43.58 -30.09
CA PRO A 523 -44.44 -42.90 -29.96
C PRO A 523 -44.39 -41.55 -29.21
N GLU A 524 -45.56 -40.96 -28.88
CA GLU A 524 -45.78 -39.50 -28.76
C GLU A 524 -46.91 -39.10 -27.75
N ILE A 525 -47.09 -37.77 -27.52
CA ILE A 525 -48.30 -37.04 -27.05
C ILE A 525 -48.67 -36.97 -25.55
N ALA A 526 -48.76 -35.73 -25.01
CA ALA A 526 -49.96 -35.15 -24.35
C ALA A 526 -49.78 -33.63 -24.05
N VAL A 527 -50.84 -32.81 -24.19
CA VAL A 527 -50.84 -31.34 -23.97
C VAL A 527 -52.21 -30.86 -23.48
N ASN A 528 -52.27 -29.90 -22.53
CA ASN A 528 -53.35 -28.90 -22.32
C ASN A 528 -53.08 -28.05 -21.04
N LYS A 529 -53.62 -26.85 -20.81
CA LYS A 529 -53.94 -25.71 -21.72
C LYS A 529 -54.12 -24.44 -20.87
N THR A 530 -53.97 -23.26 -21.46
CA THR A 530 -54.18 -21.94 -20.81
C THR A 530 -55.66 -21.54 -20.74
N ILE A 531 -55.99 -20.61 -19.83
CA ILE A 531 -56.91 -19.47 -20.06
C ILE A 531 -56.67 -18.39 -18.98
N VAL A 532 -56.97 -17.13 -19.32
CA VAL A 532 -56.78 -15.93 -18.47
C VAL A 532 -58.04 -15.06 -18.55
N LYS A 533 -58.47 -14.42 -17.45
CA LYS A 533 -59.17 -13.12 -17.46
C LYS A 533 -59.30 -12.42 -16.09
N LYS A 534 -59.48 -11.11 -16.18
CA LYS A 534 -59.77 -10.02 -15.20
C LYS A 534 -60.71 -9.04 -15.96
N PRO A 535 -61.19 -7.90 -15.42
CA PRO A 535 -61.49 -7.45 -14.03
C PRO A 535 -62.98 -6.96 -13.90
N GLU A 536 -63.39 -6.25 -12.82
CA GLU A 536 -63.91 -4.84 -12.81
C GLU A 536 -64.74 -4.37 -11.57
N TYR A 537 -64.57 -3.06 -11.26
CA TYR A 537 -65.36 -1.99 -10.57
C TYR A 537 -66.58 -2.19 -9.61
N GLY A 538 -66.76 -1.23 -8.67
CA GLY A 538 -68.08 -0.89 -8.08
C GLY A 538 -68.21 -0.06 -6.75
N GLU A 539 -67.94 1.25 -6.75
CA GLU A 539 -68.50 2.36 -5.88
C GLU A 539 -68.51 2.30 -4.30
N GLY A 540 -68.84 3.42 -3.59
CA GLY A 540 -68.76 3.47 -2.09
C GLY A 540 -69.26 4.73 -1.30
N LYS A 541 -68.46 5.81 -1.19
CA LYS A 541 -68.63 7.06 -0.38
C LYS A 541 -68.34 7.03 1.15
N SER A 542 -68.00 8.21 1.69
CA SER A 542 -67.50 8.58 3.05
C SER A 542 -68.64 9.00 4.03
N PRO A 543 -68.45 9.29 5.36
CA PRO A 543 -67.27 9.90 6.02
C PRO A 543 -66.81 9.37 7.42
N SER A 544 -65.70 9.94 7.90
CA SER A 544 -64.98 9.75 9.18
C SER A 544 -65.69 10.37 10.41
N PRO A 545 -65.19 10.26 11.68
CA PRO A 545 -63.90 9.71 12.14
C PRO A 545 -63.88 8.83 13.43
N ALA A 546 -63.07 7.75 13.45
CA ALA A 546 -62.65 7.10 14.70
C ALA A 546 -61.34 6.26 14.61
N ARG A 547 -60.25 6.78 15.22
CA ARG A 547 -59.33 6.06 16.13
C ARG A 547 -58.73 4.68 15.74
N THR A 548 -57.77 4.66 14.81
CA THR A 548 -56.77 3.58 14.55
C THR A 548 -55.54 4.21 13.85
N ASP A 549 -54.30 3.74 13.91
CA ASP A 549 -53.65 2.70 14.73
C ASP A 549 -52.15 3.04 14.89
N ILE A 550 -51.54 2.77 16.05
CA ILE A 550 -50.14 3.20 16.35
C ILE A 550 -49.08 2.18 15.87
N SER A 551 -49.52 0.99 15.46
CA SER A 551 -48.66 -0.08 14.93
C SER A 551 -48.03 0.26 13.57
N ILE A 552 -48.83 0.78 12.63
CA ILE A 552 -48.46 0.95 11.22
C ILE A 552 -47.34 1.99 11.04
N THR A 553 -47.34 3.07 11.84
CA THR A 553 -46.26 4.07 11.80
C THR A 553 -44.92 3.49 12.27
N LYS A 554 -44.91 2.59 13.26
CA LYS A 554 -43.67 1.91 13.67
C LYS A 554 -43.13 0.98 12.59
N GLU A 555 -43.99 0.29 11.84
CA GLU A 555 -43.54 -0.59 10.76
C GLU A 555 -43.08 0.19 9.52
N TYR A 556 -43.75 1.31 9.19
CA TYR A 556 -43.31 2.22 8.14
C TYR A 556 -41.95 2.86 8.46
N LEU A 557 -41.77 3.43 9.65
CA LEU A 557 -40.48 4.00 10.10
C LEU A 557 -39.35 2.96 10.12
N ARG A 558 -39.66 1.71 10.53
CA ARG A 558 -38.71 0.60 10.48
C ARG A 558 -38.35 0.17 9.06
N SER A 559 -39.22 0.41 8.07
CA SER A 559 -38.94 0.12 6.66
C SER A 559 -37.99 1.14 6.03
N GLU A 560 -38.04 2.41 6.45
CA GLU A 560 -37.07 3.45 6.03
C GLU A 560 -35.71 3.25 6.71
N ALA A 561 -35.69 2.95 8.01
CA ALA A 561 -34.47 2.65 8.77
C ALA A 561 -33.67 1.45 8.22
N LEU A 562 -34.32 0.52 7.51
CA LEU A 562 -33.68 -0.65 6.89
C LEU A 562 -33.03 -0.37 5.51
N ASN A 563 -33.07 0.87 5.00
CA ASN A 563 -32.47 1.22 3.71
C ASN A 563 -31.72 2.57 3.67
N GLU A 564 -31.47 3.21 4.81
CA GLU A 564 -30.55 4.35 4.86
C GLU A 564 -29.10 3.91 4.56
N LYS A 565 -28.52 4.51 3.52
CA LYS A 565 -27.07 4.46 3.32
C LYS A 565 -26.41 5.27 4.44
N LYS A 566 -25.69 4.62 5.36
CA LYS A 566 -24.82 5.32 6.33
C LYS A 566 -23.84 6.25 5.60
N CYS A 567 -24.08 7.56 5.69
CA CYS A 567 -23.28 8.58 5.02
C CYS A 567 -21.82 8.58 5.49
N ASP A 568 -20.90 8.47 4.54
CA ASP A 568 -19.46 8.68 4.74
C ASP A 568 -19.17 10.18 4.81
N LEU A 569 -19.01 10.70 6.03
CA LEU A 569 -18.64 12.09 6.29
C LEU A 569 -17.32 12.48 5.64
N PHE A 570 -16.41 11.52 5.45
CA PHE A 570 -15.00 11.76 5.18
C PHE A 570 -14.65 11.72 3.68
N THR A 571 -15.64 11.55 2.80
CA THR A 571 -15.49 11.62 1.35
C THR A 571 -16.45 12.66 0.79
N GLY A 572 -15.91 13.67 0.13
CA GLY A 572 -16.62 14.93 -0.14
C GLY A 572 -15.71 15.96 -0.80
N GLU A 573 -16.15 17.22 -0.79
CA GLU A 573 -15.38 18.36 -1.31
C GLU A 573 -15.58 19.63 -0.50
N TRP A 574 -14.71 20.62 -0.71
CA TRP A 574 -14.85 21.95 -0.13
C TRP A 574 -15.73 22.82 -1.01
N VAL A 575 -16.75 23.41 -0.41
CA VAL A 575 -17.69 24.32 -1.07
C VAL A 575 -17.62 25.71 -0.42
N PRO A 576 -17.89 26.81 -1.16
CA PRO A 576 -17.88 28.15 -0.59
C PRO A 576 -18.88 28.28 0.57
N ASN A 577 -18.46 29.01 1.60
CA ASN A 577 -19.24 29.31 2.79
C ASN A 577 -19.13 30.81 3.10
N PRO A 578 -20.07 31.65 2.65
CA PRO A 578 -20.04 33.09 2.90
C PRO A 578 -20.15 33.47 4.39
N GLU A 579 -20.75 32.60 5.21
CA GLU A 579 -21.13 32.87 6.61
C GLU A 579 -19.96 32.73 7.60
N GLY A 580 -18.94 31.93 7.29
CA GLY A 580 -17.72 31.84 8.09
C GLY A 580 -16.82 33.08 7.95
N PRO A 581 -15.81 33.29 8.81
CA PRO A 581 -15.52 32.52 10.02
C PRO A 581 -16.50 32.87 11.15
N TYR A 582 -16.62 31.98 12.13
CA TYR A 582 -17.59 32.11 13.22
C TYR A 582 -17.06 32.88 14.44
N TYR A 583 -15.77 33.21 14.44
CA TYR A 583 -15.08 34.02 15.45
C TYR A 583 -13.97 34.83 14.76
N THR A 584 -13.38 35.81 15.46
CA THR A 584 -12.25 36.61 14.96
C THR A 584 -10.97 36.32 15.73
N HIS A 585 -9.85 36.78 15.18
CA HIS A 585 -8.54 36.71 15.83
C HIS A 585 -8.40 37.55 17.11
N THR A 586 -9.44 38.32 17.48
CA THR A 586 -9.55 39.15 18.68
C THR A 586 -10.67 38.71 19.62
N SER A 587 -11.48 37.72 19.26
CA SER A 587 -12.61 37.21 20.07
C SER A 587 -12.32 35.86 20.73
N CYS A 588 -11.05 35.44 20.75
CA CYS A 588 -10.61 34.19 21.38
C CYS A 588 -9.14 34.25 21.80
N ASP A 589 -8.89 34.31 23.10
CA ASP A 589 -7.53 34.37 23.67
C ASP A 589 -6.80 33.01 23.69
N ALA A 590 -7.48 31.92 23.31
CA ALA A 590 -6.87 30.58 23.20
C ALA A 590 -6.00 30.40 21.93
N ILE A 591 -6.00 31.36 21.01
CA ILE A 591 -5.19 31.31 19.78
C ILE A 591 -3.72 31.59 20.13
N GLN A 592 -2.83 30.62 19.90
CA GLN A 592 -1.39 30.84 20.01
C GLN A 592 -0.88 31.71 18.86
N GLU A 593 0.07 32.60 19.14
CA GLU A 593 0.61 33.59 18.20
C GLU A 593 0.92 33.01 16.80
N HIS A 594 1.64 31.89 16.72
CA HIS A 594 2.02 31.26 15.44
C HIS A 594 0.84 30.75 14.59
N GLN A 595 -0.38 30.72 15.14
CA GLN A 595 -1.63 30.36 14.47
C GLN A 595 -2.51 31.60 14.19
N ASN A 596 -2.13 32.78 14.70
CA ASN A 596 -2.87 34.04 14.58
C ASN A 596 -2.48 34.81 13.30
N CYS A 597 -2.80 34.20 12.15
CA CYS A 597 -2.39 34.70 10.83
C CYS A 597 -2.83 36.14 10.54
N MET A 598 -3.96 36.56 11.09
CA MET A 598 -4.55 37.89 10.89
C MET A 598 -3.82 38.97 11.72
N LYS A 599 -3.41 38.66 12.96
CA LYS A 599 -2.59 39.55 13.79
C LYS A 599 -1.24 39.86 13.15
N PHE A 600 -0.68 38.91 12.41
CA PHE A 600 0.56 39.07 11.65
C PHE A 600 0.35 39.52 10.19
N GLY A 601 -0.85 40.01 9.86
CA GLY A 601 -1.11 40.73 8.61
C GLY A 601 -1.28 39.87 7.36
N ARG A 602 -1.75 38.62 7.49
CA ARG A 602 -2.11 37.79 6.32
C ARG A 602 -3.20 38.48 5.48
N PRO A 603 -2.95 38.81 4.21
CA PRO A 603 -3.86 39.64 3.40
C PRO A 603 -4.98 38.84 2.71
N ASP A 604 -4.76 37.55 2.44
CA ASP A 604 -5.67 36.71 1.67
C ASP A 604 -6.70 36.02 2.58
N LEU A 605 -7.79 36.73 2.92
CA LEU A 605 -8.83 36.20 3.81
C LEU A 605 -9.78 35.16 3.14
N GLY A 606 -9.50 34.76 1.90
CA GLY A 606 -10.36 33.85 1.12
C GLY A 606 -10.43 32.42 1.66
N PHE A 607 -9.40 31.93 2.35
CA PHE A 607 -9.39 30.59 2.94
C PHE A 607 -10.44 30.41 4.06
N LEU A 608 -10.91 31.50 4.67
CA LEU A 608 -11.93 31.49 5.72
C LEU A 608 -13.35 31.20 5.21
N LYS A 609 -13.59 31.32 3.90
CA LYS A 609 -14.92 31.26 3.28
C LYS A 609 -15.26 29.90 2.67
N TRP A 610 -15.00 28.81 3.40
CA TRP A 610 -15.19 27.43 2.92
C TRP A 610 -15.78 26.51 4.00
N ARG A 611 -16.65 25.56 3.61
CA ARG A 611 -17.12 24.44 4.45
C ARG A 611 -16.88 23.11 3.74
N TRP A 612 -16.74 22.03 4.50
CA TRP A 612 -16.74 20.68 3.94
C TRP A 612 -18.16 20.21 3.64
N LYS A 613 -18.35 19.55 2.50
CA LYS A 613 -19.59 18.87 2.12
C LYS A 613 -19.29 17.41 1.73
N PRO A 614 -19.84 16.42 2.46
CA PRO A 614 -19.79 15.01 2.06
C PRO A 614 -20.51 14.72 0.73
N ASP A 615 -20.17 13.61 0.08
CA ASP A 615 -20.78 13.17 -1.19
C ASP A 615 -22.24 12.69 -1.02
N ASP A 616 -22.51 11.94 0.06
CA ASP A 616 -23.79 11.24 0.27
C ASP A 616 -24.77 11.96 1.24
N CYS A 617 -24.35 13.04 1.92
CA CYS A 617 -25.20 13.83 2.82
C CYS A 617 -24.66 15.26 3.09
N GLU A 618 -25.47 16.13 3.70
CA GLU A 618 -24.98 17.39 4.28
C GLU A 618 -24.33 17.16 5.66
N LEU A 619 -23.22 17.83 5.92
CA LEU A 619 -22.64 17.97 7.26
C LEU A 619 -23.16 19.27 7.89
N PRO A 620 -23.89 19.25 9.02
CA PRO A 620 -24.30 20.47 9.71
C PRO A 620 -23.08 21.28 10.18
N ILE A 621 -23.20 22.61 10.13
CA ILE A 621 -22.23 23.53 10.73
C ILE A 621 -22.19 23.31 12.26
N PHE A 622 -21.01 23.49 12.86
CA PHE A 622 -20.82 23.45 14.30
C PHE A 622 -21.71 24.46 15.04
N ASP A 623 -22.47 23.96 16.01
CA ASP A 623 -23.39 24.73 16.85
C ASP A 623 -22.87 24.66 18.29
N PRO A 624 -22.23 25.73 18.81
CA PRO A 624 -21.56 25.69 20.10
C PRO A 624 -22.50 25.39 21.27
N TYR A 625 -23.75 25.83 21.19
CA TYR A 625 -24.74 25.53 22.23
C TYR A 625 -25.16 24.05 22.19
N LYS A 626 -25.53 23.54 21.00
CA LYS A 626 -25.86 22.10 20.86
C LYS A 626 -24.67 21.19 21.16
N PHE A 627 -23.43 21.63 20.91
CA PHE A 627 -22.25 20.89 21.33
C PHE A 627 -22.14 20.87 22.85
N LEU A 628 -22.20 22.02 23.53
CA LEU A 628 -22.08 22.10 24.99
C LEU A 628 -23.18 21.32 25.73
N GLU A 629 -24.41 21.30 25.22
CA GLU A 629 -25.47 20.42 25.76
C GLU A 629 -25.19 18.92 25.51
N LEU A 630 -24.66 18.55 24.34
CA LEU A 630 -24.28 17.17 24.00
C LEU A 630 -23.11 16.63 24.87
N VAL A 631 -22.30 17.53 25.45
CA VAL A 631 -21.19 17.21 26.34
C VAL A 631 -21.40 17.68 27.78
N ARG A 632 -22.64 17.98 28.18
CA ARG A 632 -22.96 18.38 29.56
C ARG A 632 -22.68 17.24 30.55
N GLY A 633 -21.90 17.50 31.61
CA GLY A 633 -21.47 16.46 32.56
C GLY A 633 -20.49 15.45 31.96
N LYS A 634 -19.53 15.92 31.16
CA LYS A 634 -18.58 15.08 30.39
C LYS A 634 -17.14 15.61 30.42
N SER A 635 -16.20 14.75 30.06
CA SER A 635 -14.80 15.12 29.88
C SER A 635 -14.22 14.66 28.54
N LEU A 636 -13.50 15.56 27.87
CA LEU A 636 -12.89 15.37 26.55
C LEU A 636 -11.37 15.60 26.61
N ALA A 637 -10.57 14.58 26.27
CA ALA A 637 -9.12 14.72 26.13
C ALA A 637 -8.67 14.76 24.66
N PHE A 638 -7.88 15.76 24.30
CA PHE A 638 -7.02 15.75 23.12
C PHE A 638 -5.65 15.18 23.54
N VAL A 639 -5.16 14.15 22.85
CA VAL A 639 -3.89 13.48 23.17
C VAL A 639 -3.03 13.42 21.90
N GLY A 640 -1.86 14.05 21.92
CA GLY A 640 -1.03 14.08 20.72
C GLY A 640 0.05 15.15 20.63
N ASP A 641 0.40 15.47 19.37
CA ASP A 641 1.32 16.53 18.99
C ASP A 641 0.65 17.93 18.98
N SER A 642 1.40 18.94 18.55
CA SER A 642 0.93 20.34 18.47
C SER A 642 -0.29 20.53 17.54
N VAL A 643 -0.55 19.62 16.60
CA VAL A 643 -1.76 19.65 15.76
C VAL A 643 -2.98 19.09 16.52
N ALA A 644 -2.79 18.31 17.59
CA ALA A 644 -3.86 18.01 18.55
C ALA A 644 -4.22 19.27 19.38
N ARG A 645 -3.23 20.07 19.78
CA ARG A 645 -3.42 21.33 20.51
C ARG A 645 -4.17 22.38 19.67
N ASN A 646 -3.75 22.60 18.42
CA ASN A 646 -4.37 23.51 17.45
C ASN A 646 -5.86 23.18 17.20
N HIS A 647 -6.26 21.90 17.28
CA HIS A 647 -7.66 21.45 17.22
C HIS A 647 -8.47 21.83 18.47
N MET A 648 -7.90 21.59 19.66
CA MET A 648 -8.50 22.00 20.93
C MET A 648 -8.69 23.52 21.00
N GLN A 649 -7.73 24.30 20.49
CA GLN A 649 -7.80 25.77 20.42
C GLN A 649 -8.95 26.23 19.52
N SER A 650 -9.10 25.64 18.32
CA SER A 650 -10.25 25.87 17.43
C SER A 650 -11.59 25.58 18.14
N LEU A 651 -11.69 24.44 18.84
CA LEU A 651 -12.92 24.11 19.60
C LEU A 651 -13.25 25.17 20.65
N ILE A 652 -12.27 25.59 21.46
CA ILE A 652 -12.46 26.64 22.48
C ILE A 652 -12.92 27.96 21.84
N CYS A 653 -12.36 28.34 20.69
CA CYS A 653 -12.76 29.56 19.98
C CYS A 653 -14.14 29.50 19.32
N LEU A 654 -14.62 28.32 18.96
CA LEU A 654 -16.01 28.16 18.51
C LEU A 654 -16.98 28.20 19.70
N LEU A 655 -16.57 27.67 20.86
CA LEU A 655 -17.36 27.65 22.09
C LEU A 655 -17.44 29.00 22.81
N SER A 656 -16.43 29.88 22.67
CA SER A 656 -16.45 31.25 23.26
C SER A 656 -17.62 32.12 22.80
N ARG A 657 -18.29 31.74 21.71
CA ARG A 657 -19.55 32.32 21.23
C ARG A 657 -20.74 32.10 22.19
N VAL A 658 -20.62 31.20 23.16
CA VAL A 658 -21.66 30.79 24.12
C VAL A 658 -21.14 30.83 25.55
N ALA A 659 -19.95 30.29 25.81
CA ALA A 659 -19.35 30.25 27.14
C ALA A 659 -17.81 30.27 27.06
N HIS A 660 -17.16 30.93 28.01
CA HIS A 660 -15.69 30.93 28.14
C HIS A 660 -15.26 29.93 29.23
N PRO A 661 -14.24 29.09 28.99
CA PRO A 661 -13.72 28.20 30.02
C PRO A 661 -12.77 28.90 30.99
N VAL A 662 -12.60 28.32 32.18
CA VAL A 662 -11.50 28.64 33.09
C VAL A 662 -10.34 27.68 32.85
N ASP A 663 -9.14 28.17 32.52
CA ASP A 663 -7.91 27.36 32.59
C ASP A 663 -7.52 27.17 34.06
N VAL A 664 -7.52 25.93 34.53
CA VAL A 664 -7.16 25.56 35.91
C VAL A 664 -5.80 24.88 36.00
N ALA A 665 -5.04 24.83 34.90
CA ALA A 665 -3.68 24.33 34.91
C ALA A 665 -2.71 25.32 35.58
N LYS A 666 -1.53 24.82 35.96
CA LYS A 666 -0.48 25.68 36.51
C LYS A 666 0.13 26.56 35.41
N PRO A 667 0.56 27.80 35.73
CA PRO A 667 1.40 28.57 34.83
C PRO A 667 2.58 27.72 34.34
N ASN A 668 2.82 27.78 33.02
CA ASN A 668 3.85 27.03 32.29
C ASN A 668 3.68 25.49 32.19
N ASP A 669 2.54 24.89 32.55
CA ASP A 669 2.26 23.50 32.16
C ASP A 669 2.01 23.41 30.63
N GLU A 670 2.56 22.38 29.98
CA GLU A 670 2.26 22.03 28.59
C GLU A 670 0.91 21.31 28.45
N ASN A 671 0.42 20.70 29.53
CA ASN A 671 -0.88 20.08 29.62
C ASN A 671 -1.86 21.10 30.21
N ARG A 672 -3.05 21.25 29.62
CA ARG A 672 -4.06 22.19 30.10
C ARG A 672 -5.38 21.50 30.37
N LEU A 673 -6.14 22.05 31.32
CA LEU A 673 -7.49 21.65 31.69
C LEU A 673 -8.36 22.90 31.72
N TYR A 674 -9.42 22.88 30.93
CA TYR A 674 -10.35 23.99 30.71
C TYR A 674 -11.75 23.59 31.19
N GLU A 675 -12.26 24.29 32.20
CA GLU A 675 -13.56 24.03 32.84
C GLU A 675 -14.67 24.93 32.26
N TYR A 676 -15.68 24.35 31.63
CA TYR A 676 -16.94 25.02 31.29
C TYR A 676 -17.96 24.80 32.41
N ARG A 677 -17.85 25.58 33.50
CA ARG A 677 -18.56 25.35 34.76
C ARG A 677 -20.08 25.35 34.66
N GLU A 678 -20.66 26.13 33.74
CA GLU A 678 -22.10 26.17 33.47
C GLU A 678 -22.64 24.89 32.80
N TYR A 679 -21.74 24.06 32.26
CA TYR A 679 -22.05 22.82 31.52
C TYR A 679 -21.48 21.57 32.20
N ASP A 680 -20.76 21.71 33.32
CA ASP A 680 -20.01 20.61 33.94
C ASP A 680 -19.17 19.84 32.90
N PHE A 681 -18.52 20.59 32.01
CA PHE A 681 -17.81 20.05 30.85
C PHE A 681 -16.32 20.43 30.89
N ASN A 682 -15.45 19.44 30.74
CA ASN A 682 -14.00 19.60 30.89
C ASN A 682 -13.25 19.24 29.60
N ILE A 683 -12.46 20.18 29.06
CA ILE A 683 -11.53 19.91 27.95
C ILE A 683 -10.10 19.80 28.49
N SER A 684 -9.40 18.72 28.13
CA SER A 684 -7.96 18.55 28.39
C SER A 684 -7.15 18.50 27.10
N ILE A 685 -5.93 19.04 27.12
CA ILE A 685 -4.87 18.73 26.14
C ILE A 685 -3.71 18.06 26.89
N ILE A 686 -3.28 16.91 26.40
CA ILE A 686 -2.15 16.15 26.95
C ILE A 686 -1.05 16.06 25.88
N SER A 687 0.12 16.60 26.20
CA SER A 687 1.28 16.70 25.31
C SER A 687 1.96 15.33 25.20
N SER A 688 1.67 14.59 24.13
CA SER A 688 2.28 13.28 23.84
C SER A 688 2.54 13.14 22.34
N PRO A 689 3.58 13.79 21.78
CA PRO A 689 3.78 13.87 20.33
C PRO A 689 4.04 12.54 19.62
N TYR A 690 4.37 11.50 20.39
CA TYR A 690 4.57 10.13 19.91
C TYR A 690 3.55 9.12 20.46
N LEU A 691 2.61 9.51 21.33
CA LEU A 691 1.58 8.68 21.99
C LEU A 691 2.09 7.56 22.93
N ILE A 692 3.38 7.24 22.90
CA ILE A 692 4.07 6.21 23.71
C ILE A 692 5.09 6.84 24.65
N ARG A 693 5.60 6.07 25.61
CA ARG A 693 6.64 6.54 26.53
C ARG A 693 7.84 7.07 25.74
N THR A 694 8.20 8.33 26.00
CA THR A 694 9.41 8.94 25.43
C THR A 694 10.26 9.61 26.51
N GLN A 695 11.53 9.82 26.17
CA GLN A 695 12.49 10.55 26.99
C GLN A 695 13.36 11.40 26.05
N ARG A 696 13.58 12.68 26.36
CA ARG A 696 14.57 13.48 25.63
C ARG A 696 15.98 12.97 25.93
N THR A 697 16.84 12.91 24.92
CA THR A 697 18.27 12.62 25.15
C THR A 697 19.00 13.79 25.82
N ASP A 698 18.53 15.02 25.59
CA ASP A 698 18.91 16.24 26.32
C ASP A 698 17.64 16.95 26.80
N PRO A 699 17.46 17.23 28.11
CA PRO A 699 16.28 17.94 28.60
C PRO A 699 16.08 19.34 28.00
N ASN A 700 17.18 20.03 27.70
CA ASN A 700 17.23 21.44 27.34
C ASN A 700 17.24 21.68 25.82
N ASP A 701 17.77 20.73 25.04
CA ASP A 701 17.89 20.86 23.58
C ASP A 701 16.79 20.08 22.84
N PHE A 702 15.75 20.80 22.42
CA PHE A 702 14.59 20.29 21.69
C PHE A 702 14.91 19.83 20.25
N THR A 703 16.14 20.04 19.77
CA THR A 703 16.60 19.55 18.46
C THR A 703 17.24 18.15 18.55
N ARG A 704 17.59 17.69 19.76
CA ARG A 704 18.20 16.37 19.98
C ARG A 704 17.22 15.21 19.76
N PRO A 705 17.74 13.99 19.55
CA PRO A 705 16.90 12.82 19.38
C PRO A 705 16.03 12.51 20.61
N TYR A 706 14.88 11.87 20.37
CA TYR A 706 14.03 11.32 21.43
C TYR A 706 14.23 9.81 21.52
N ASN A 707 14.35 9.29 22.74
CA ASN A 707 14.24 7.86 23.02
C ASN A 707 12.76 7.50 23.02
N LEU A 708 12.35 6.59 22.14
CA LEU A 708 11.00 6.05 22.04
C LEU A 708 11.00 4.60 22.53
N TYR A 709 10.27 4.34 23.61
CA TYR A 709 10.07 3.00 24.15
C TYR A 709 8.84 2.39 23.49
N LEU A 710 9.06 1.71 22.38
CA LEU A 710 8.04 1.34 21.39
C LEU A 710 6.96 0.39 21.94
N ASP A 711 7.27 -0.33 23.02
CA ASP A 711 6.36 -1.24 23.72
C ASP A 711 5.84 -0.74 25.07
N GLU A 712 6.21 0.48 25.52
CA GLU A 712 5.79 1.07 26.80
C GLU A 712 4.73 2.18 26.64
N PHE A 713 3.76 2.20 27.56
CA PHE A 713 2.70 3.20 27.62
C PHE A 713 3.22 4.56 28.13
N ASP A 714 2.67 5.64 27.58
CA ASP A 714 2.89 6.98 28.13
C ASP A 714 1.97 7.23 29.32
N ASP A 715 2.54 7.19 30.52
CA ASP A 715 1.82 7.38 31.79
C ASP A 715 1.08 8.73 31.83
N THR A 716 1.54 9.76 31.10
CA THR A 716 0.99 11.13 31.17
C THR A 716 -0.48 11.21 30.75
N TRP A 717 -0.91 10.38 29.80
CA TRP A 717 -2.31 10.25 29.40
C TRP A 717 -2.93 8.92 29.81
N THR A 718 -2.18 7.81 29.79
CA THR A 718 -2.75 6.49 30.08
C THR A 718 -3.15 6.31 31.55
N ALA A 719 -2.43 6.92 32.50
CA ALA A 719 -2.83 6.90 33.92
C ALA A 719 -4.07 7.76 34.23
N ARG A 720 -4.52 8.58 33.27
CA ARG A 720 -5.72 9.43 33.37
C ARG A 720 -6.84 9.01 32.42
N ILE A 721 -6.65 7.93 31.65
CA ILE A 721 -7.58 7.54 30.58
C ILE A 721 -9.02 7.34 31.08
N GLU A 722 -9.16 6.79 32.29
CA GLU A 722 -10.46 6.41 32.88
C GLU A 722 -11.28 7.61 33.37
N SER A 723 -10.71 8.82 33.45
CA SER A 723 -11.45 10.04 33.77
C SER A 723 -11.98 10.81 32.55
N PHE A 724 -12.01 10.18 31.37
CA PHE A 724 -12.48 10.78 30.11
C PHE A 724 -13.66 10.00 29.50
N ASP A 725 -14.77 10.67 29.23
CA ASP A 725 -15.84 10.12 28.38
C ASP A 725 -15.42 10.06 26.91
N TYR A 726 -14.62 11.02 26.46
CA TYR A 726 -14.18 11.16 25.08
C TYR A 726 -12.68 11.41 24.97
N ILE A 727 -12.02 10.71 24.03
CA ILE A 727 -10.59 10.90 23.75
C ILE A 727 -10.39 11.06 22.24
N ILE A 728 -9.73 12.13 21.83
CA ILE A 728 -9.27 12.35 20.45
C ILE A 728 -7.76 12.15 20.44
N ILE A 729 -7.31 10.99 19.95
CA ILE A 729 -5.89 10.65 19.84
C ILE A 729 -5.39 10.93 18.42
N SER A 730 -4.24 11.61 18.29
CA SER A 730 -3.68 11.94 16.99
C SER A 730 -2.20 12.33 17.05
N ALA A 731 -1.38 11.76 16.19
CA ALA A 731 0.03 12.14 16.06
C ALA A 731 0.57 11.88 14.65
N GLY A 732 1.59 12.63 14.27
CA GLY A 732 2.41 12.36 13.08
C GLY A 732 3.55 13.32 12.83
N GLN A 733 3.45 14.58 13.26
CA GLN A 733 4.37 15.65 12.84
C GLN A 733 5.74 15.62 13.55
N TRP A 734 6.05 14.51 14.23
CA TRP A 734 7.27 14.27 15.00
C TRP A 734 8.01 12.99 14.58
N PHE A 735 7.37 12.12 13.80
CA PHE A 735 7.93 10.80 13.42
C PHE A 735 8.96 10.85 12.28
N PHE A 736 9.26 12.04 11.74
CA PHE A 736 10.39 12.31 10.86
C PHE A 736 11.60 12.94 11.58
N ARG A 737 11.53 13.15 12.91
CA ARG A 737 12.67 13.66 13.69
C ARG A 737 13.68 12.54 14.00
N PRO A 738 14.97 12.88 14.18
CA PRO A 738 15.96 11.94 14.72
C PRO A 738 15.47 11.29 16.02
N THR A 739 15.54 9.98 16.12
CA THR A 739 14.97 9.21 17.25
C THR A 739 15.70 7.89 17.48
N TYR A 740 15.77 7.44 18.72
CA TYR A 740 16.27 6.11 19.10
C TYR A 740 15.12 5.21 19.52
N PHE A 741 15.17 3.94 19.13
CA PHE A 741 14.07 2.99 19.29
C PHE A 741 14.44 1.88 20.27
N TYR A 742 13.66 1.77 21.34
CA TYR A 742 13.83 0.78 22.39
C TYR A 742 12.66 -0.19 22.41
N LEU A 743 12.95 -1.48 22.58
CA LEU A 743 11.99 -2.54 22.90
C LEU A 743 12.51 -3.31 24.11
N ASN A 744 11.66 -3.59 25.10
CA ASN A 744 12.08 -4.14 26.41
C ASN A 744 13.29 -3.37 26.98
N ARG A 745 13.27 -2.03 26.87
CA ARG A 745 14.36 -1.09 27.25
C ARG A 745 15.72 -1.36 26.60
N THR A 746 15.78 -2.18 25.55
CA THR A 746 17.00 -2.50 24.79
C THR A 746 17.02 -1.72 23.48
N LEU A 747 18.12 -1.04 23.18
CA LEU A 747 18.29 -0.28 21.93
C LEU A 747 18.18 -1.24 20.74
N THR A 748 17.14 -1.06 19.93
CA THR A 748 16.79 -1.87 18.77
C THR A 748 17.23 -1.21 17.46
N GLY A 749 17.26 0.12 17.43
CA GLY A 749 17.68 0.88 16.25
C GLY A 749 17.47 2.38 16.42
N CYS A 750 17.55 3.12 15.31
CA CYS A 750 17.34 4.56 15.28
C CYS A 750 16.72 5.03 13.95
N LEU A 751 16.30 6.28 13.90
CA LEU A 751 16.05 7.05 12.68
C LEU A 751 16.96 8.29 12.71
N TYR A 752 17.69 8.52 11.62
CA TYR A 752 18.63 9.65 11.44
C TYR A 752 19.68 9.84 12.56
N CYS A 753 20.14 8.76 13.20
CA CYS A 753 21.28 8.84 14.13
C CYS A 753 22.63 8.80 13.39
N PRO A 754 23.71 9.39 13.93
CA PRO A 754 25.04 9.37 13.29
C PRO A 754 25.81 8.04 13.46
N GLU A 755 25.39 7.17 14.38
CA GLU A 755 26.13 5.95 14.73
C GLU A 755 25.98 4.82 13.71
N SER A 756 27.10 4.42 13.09
CA SER A 756 27.14 3.33 12.10
C SER A 756 27.00 1.91 12.68
N ASN A 757 27.06 1.75 14.01
CA ASN A 757 26.85 0.48 14.72
C ASN A 757 25.41 0.30 15.24
N VAL A 758 24.53 1.31 15.09
CA VAL A 758 23.11 1.23 15.43
C VAL A 758 22.31 0.88 14.16
N THR A 759 21.28 0.04 14.29
CA THR A 759 20.46 -0.33 13.12
C THR A 759 19.53 0.82 12.73
N HIS A 760 19.72 1.38 11.54
CA HIS A 760 18.79 2.37 10.99
C HIS A 760 17.46 1.71 10.60
N LEU A 761 16.36 2.30 11.05
CA LEU A 761 14.97 1.87 10.86
C LEU A 761 14.12 3.06 10.39
N THR A 762 12.97 2.80 9.77
CA THR A 762 12.13 3.86 9.18
C THR A 762 11.23 4.56 10.20
N SER A 763 10.80 5.77 9.89
CA SER A 763 9.68 6.46 10.54
C SER A 763 8.44 5.56 10.65
N SER A 764 8.14 4.82 9.58
CA SER A 764 7.02 3.88 9.47
C SER A 764 7.06 2.76 10.51
N PHE A 765 8.26 2.31 10.90
CA PHE A 765 8.44 1.29 11.93
C PHE A 765 8.00 1.82 13.30
N SER A 766 8.57 2.94 13.75
CA SER A 766 8.22 3.54 15.05
C SER A 766 6.78 4.06 15.08
N TYR A 767 6.27 4.59 13.97
CA TYR A 767 4.89 5.04 13.84
C TYR A 767 3.87 3.90 14.00
N ARG A 768 4.14 2.73 13.40
CA ARG A 768 3.30 1.55 13.55
C ARG A 768 3.30 1.03 14.99
N TRP A 769 4.47 0.94 15.61
CA TRP A 769 4.60 0.56 17.02
C TRP A 769 3.88 1.54 17.95
N ALA A 770 4.00 2.85 17.72
CA ALA A 770 3.36 3.88 18.52
C ALA A 770 1.84 3.71 18.56
N PHE A 771 1.20 3.55 17.40
CA PHE A 771 -0.24 3.31 17.34
C PHE A 771 -0.64 1.94 17.90
N GLN A 772 0.14 0.88 17.67
CA GLN A 772 -0.12 -0.43 18.31
C GLN A 772 -0.06 -0.36 19.83
N THR A 773 0.86 0.41 20.41
CA THR A 773 1.04 0.55 21.86
C THR A 773 -0.02 1.47 22.46
N ALA A 774 -0.31 2.62 21.85
CA ALA A 774 -1.39 3.52 22.28
C ALA A 774 -2.77 2.83 22.22
N PHE A 775 -3.08 2.09 21.15
CA PHE A 775 -4.33 1.35 21.08
C PHE A 775 -4.37 0.12 22.01
N ARG A 776 -3.23 -0.46 22.41
CA ARG A 776 -3.18 -1.47 23.48
C ARG A 776 -3.52 -0.85 24.84
N ALA A 777 -3.06 0.36 25.13
CA ALA A 777 -3.45 1.06 26.36
C ALA A 777 -4.97 1.32 26.40
N ILE A 778 -5.55 1.86 25.32
CA ILE A 778 -7.00 2.15 25.26
C ILE A 778 -7.87 0.89 25.42
N ASN A 779 -7.51 -0.23 24.78
CA ASN A 779 -8.26 -1.48 24.92
C ASN A 779 -7.95 -2.27 26.21
N GLY A 780 -6.92 -1.87 26.96
CA GLY A 780 -6.45 -2.51 28.18
C GLY A 780 -6.84 -1.79 29.47
N ALA A 781 -7.29 -0.53 29.39
CA ALA A 781 -7.83 0.22 30.52
C ALA A 781 -9.17 -0.38 30.97
N ALA A 782 -9.21 -0.92 32.19
CA ALA A 782 -10.29 -1.79 32.65
C ALA A 782 -11.61 -1.04 32.89
N ASN A 783 -11.55 0.23 33.31
CA ASN A 783 -12.71 1.04 33.65
C ASN A 783 -13.01 2.13 32.58
N PHE A 784 -12.28 2.15 31.46
CA PHE A 784 -12.52 3.11 30.36
C PHE A 784 -13.79 2.75 29.56
N ASN A 785 -14.91 3.37 29.92
CA ASN A 785 -16.21 3.18 29.28
C ASN A 785 -16.50 4.18 28.13
N GLY A 786 -15.61 5.15 27.93
CA GLY A 786 -15.73 6.23 26.95
C GLY A 786 -15.50 5.83 25.49
N VAL A 787 -15.47 6.82 24.60
CA VAL A 787 -15.22 6.65 23.15
C VAL A 787 -13.89 7.29 22.77
N ALA A 788 -13.02 6.50 22.12
CA ALA A 788 -11.72 6.96 21.64
C ALA A 788 -11.71 7.08 20.11
N PHE A 789 -11.54 8.29 19.61
CA PHE A 789 -11.45 8.64 18.19
C PHE A 789 -9.99 8.80 17.77
N LEU A 790 -9.56 8.04 16.75
CA LEU A 790 -8.35 8.39 16.01
C LEU A 790 -8.68 9.50 15.01
N ARG A 791 -8.19 10.73 15.24
CA ARG A 791 -8.12 11.73 14.17
C ARG A 791 -6.91 11.42 13.30
N THR A 792 -7.15 11.10 12.03
CA THR A 792 -6.08 10.69 11.11
C THR A 792 -5.13 11.84 10.74
N PHE A 793 -4.01 11.49 10.13
CA PHE A 793 -2.90 12.37 9.78
C PHE A 793 -3.35 13.56 8.91
N ALA A 794 -3.15 14.78 9.39
CA ALA A 794 -3.31 15.99 8.59
C ALA A 794 -1.97 16.30 7.89
N PRO A 795 -1.89 16.25 6.55
CA PRO A 795 -0.65 16.50 5.84
C PRO A 795 -0.23 17.98 5.90
N SER A 796 1.08 18.21 5.84
CA SER A 796 1.69 19.51 5.58
C SER A 796 1.74 19.79 4.07
N HIS A 797 1.80 21.07 3.70
CA HIS A 797 1.76 21.50 2.29
C HIS A 797 2.93 22.41 1.91
N PHE A 798 4.16 21.99 2.20
CA PHE A 798 5.37 22.72 1.76
C PHE A 798 5.56 22.63 0.24
N GLU A 799 5.85 23.77 -0.38
CA GLU A 799 6.16 23.94 -1.80
C GLU A 799 7.50 24.69 -1.95
N GLY A 800 8.19 24.53 -3.09
CA GLY A 800 9.48 25.20 -3.36
C GLY A 800 10.68 24.60 -2.60
N GLY A 801 10.45 23.90 -1.50
CA GLY A 801 11.46 23.17 -0.74
C GLY A 801 10.84 22.44 0.48
N PRO A 802 11.63 21.66 1.23
CA PRO A 802 11.24 21.21 2.57
C PRO A 802 11.31 22.36 3.60
N TRP A 803 10.76 22.11 4.79
CA TRP A 803 10.65 23.05 5.91
C TRP A 803 11.99 23.69 6.34
N ASP A 804 13.11 22.96 6.18
CA ASP A 804 14.46 23.37 6.54
C ASP A 804 15.22 24.11 5.42
N LYS A 805 14.66 24.18 4.20
CA LYS A 805 15.33 24.72 3.01
C LYS A 805 14.46 25.69 2.23
N GLY A 806 13.75 26.56 2.96
CA GLY A 806 12.98 27.67 2.38
C GLY A 806 11.63 27.28 1.76
N GLY A 807 11.10 26.08 2.04
CA GLY A 807 9.75 25.71 1.63
C GLY A 807 8.66 26.61 2.22
N ASP A 808 7.58 26.85 1.47
CA ASP A 808 6.46 27.72 1.86
C ASP A 808 5.13 27.17 1.31
N CYS A 809 3.99 27.68 1.80
CA CYS A 809 2.63 27.25 1.50
C CYS A 809 1.79 28.43 0.96
N VAL A 810 2.26 29.05 -0.12
CA VAL A 810 1.75 30.32 -0.66
C VAL A 810 0.39 30.23 -1.38
N ARG A 811 -0.33 29.11 -1.29
CA ARG A 811 -1.63 28.95 -1.96
C ARG A 811 -2.74 29.69 -1.21
N THR A 812 -3.64 30.32 -1.96
CA THR A 812 -4.72 31.16 -1.42
C THR A 812 -6.12 30.57 -1.66
N ARG A 813 -6.18 29.32 -2.14
CA ARG A 813 -7.43 28.56 -2.36
C ARG A 813 -7.26 27.06 -2.06
N PRO A 814 -8.37 26.35 -1.77
CA PRO A 814 -8.38 24.89 -1.72
C PRO A 814 -8.00 24.25 -3.06
N PHE A 815 -7.55 22.99 -2.99
CA PHE A 815 -7.52 22.08 -4.13
C PHE A 815 -8.90 21.46 -4.39
N LYS A 816 -9.18 21.18 -5.67
CA LYS A 816 -10.23 20.22 -6.07
C LYS A 816 -9.73 18.79 -5.91
N ARG A 817 -10.66 17.83 -5.78
CA ARG A 817 -10.37 16.38 -5.57
C ARG A 817 -9.47 15.74 -6.63
N ASN A 818 -9.28 16.38 -7.79
CA ASN A 818 -8.45 15.93 -8.90
C ASN A 818 -7.16 16.75 -9.11
N GLU A 819 -6.91 17.80 -8.33
CA GLU A 819 -5.71 18.66 -8.44
C GLU A 819 -4.53 18.15 -7.60
N THR A 820 -4.77 17.30 -6.60
CA THR A 820 -3.75 16.75 -5.70
C THR A 820 -4.04 15.29 -5.32
N VAL A 821 -3.01 14.60 -4.79
CA VAL A 821 -3.10 13.27 -4.17
C VAL A 821 -2.18 13.22 -2.96
N LEU A 822 -2.46 12.35 -1.98
CA LEU A 822 -1.54 12.11 -0.87
C LEU A 822 -0.17 11.67 -1.38
N GLU A 823 0.86 12.43 -1.00
CA GLU A 823 2.26 12.07 -1.23
C GLU A 823 2.66 10.81 -0.47
N GLU A 824 3.77 10.17 -0.86
CA GLU A 824 4.09 8.80 -0.45
C GLU A 824 4.19 8.62 1.07
N PHE A 825 4.94 9.49 1.76
CA PHE A 825 5.07 9.50 3.22
C PHE A 825 3.71 9.69 3.90
N SER A 826 2.97 10.73 3.52
CA SER A 826 1.65 11.06 4.07
C SER A 826 0.62 9.94 3.83
N LEU A 827 0.69 9.28 2.67
CA LEU A 827 -0.13 8.13 2.31
C LEU A 827 0.24 6.89 3.15
N GLU A 828 1.52 6.67 3.42
CA GLU A 828 2.01 5.55 4.24
C GLU A 828 1.58 5.73 5.70
N MET A 829 1.78 6.90 6.29
CA MET A 829 1.34 7.22 7.66
C MET A 829 -0.19 7.05 7.79
N TYR A 830 -0.97 7.65 6.89
CA TYR A 830 -2.42 7.47 6.84
C TYR A 830 -2.85 6.00 6.68
N LYS A 831 -2.13 5.22 5.84
CA LYS A 831 -2.37 3.78 5.71
C LYS A 831 -2.07 3.02 7.00
N ILE A 832 -0.96 3.31 7.69
CA ILE A 832 -0.58 2.68 8.98
C ILE A 832 -1.62 2.99 10.07
N GLN A 833 -2.10 4.23 10.15
CA GLN A 833 -3.16 4.63 11.08
C GLN A 833 -4.47 3.85 10.85
N LEU A 834 -4.97 3.85 9.62
CA LEU A 834 -6.18 3.09 9.26
C LEU A 834 -5.94 1.57 9.26
N GLU A 835 -4.70 1.12 9.22
CA GLU A 835 -4.32 -0.24 9.50
C GLU A 835 -4.49 -0.48 11.01
N GLU A 836 -3.62 0.03 11.88
CA GLU A 836 -3.59 -0.35 13.31
C GLU A 836 -4.88 -0.07 14.08
N LEU A 837 -5.63 0.98 13.73
CA LEU A 837 -6.97 1.22 14.29
C LEU A 837 -7.92 0.03 14.04
N ARG A 838 -7.86 -0.58 12.86
CA ARG A 838 -8.72 -1.71 12.51
C ARG A 838 -8.30 -3.00 13.23
N ILE A 839 -7.02 -3.21 13.56
CA ILE A 839 -6.63 -4.31 14.48
C ILE A 839 -7.21 -4.03 15.87
N ALA A 840 -7.02 -2.80 16.37
CA ALA A 840 -7.45 -2.40 17.69
C ALA A 840 -8.97 -2.52 17.88
N GLN A 841 -9.76 -2.08 16.90
CA GLN A 841 -11.22 -2.26 16.89
C GLN A 841 -11.64 -3.73 16.93
N ARG A 842 -10.87 -4.66 16.32
CA ARG A 842 -11.18 -6.10 16.38
C ARG A 842 -10.77 -6.76 17.69
N ALA A 843 -9.76 -6.21 18.37
CA ALA A 843 -9.42 -6.59 19.74
C ALA A 843 -10.47 -6.08 20.74
N GLY A 844 -10.73 -4.76 20.74
CA GLY A 844 -11.66 -4.07 21.64
C GLY A 844 -13.10 -4.57 21.57
N ARG A 845 -13.56 -5.08 20.41
CA ARG A 845 -14.86 -5.77 20.28
C ARG A 845 -15.07 -6.93 21.24
N ARG A 846 -14.00 -7.51 21.82
CA ARG A 846 -14.10 -8.58 22.83
C ARG A 846 -14.16 -8.06 24.28
N THR A 847 -13.87 -6.78 24.49
CA THR A 847 -13.80 -6.13 25.81
C THR A 847 -14.73 -4.90 25.93
N GLY A 848 -15.55 -4.63 24.90
CA GLY A 848 -16.45 -3.47 24.84
C GLY A 848 -15.81 -2.18 24.31
N GLY A 849 -14.49 -2.15 24.07
CA GLY A 849 -13.72 -0.96 23.72
C GLY A 849 -14.22 -0.18 22.50
N LYS A 850 -14.64 1.07 22.71
CA LYS A 850 -15.25 1.94 21.69
C LYS A 850 -14.21 2.76 20.93
N LEU A 851 -13.38 2.10 20.13
CA LEU A 851 -12.47 2.78 19.18
C LEU A 851 -13.18 3.18 17.88
N ARG A 852 -12.97 4.41 17.42
CA ARG A 852 -13.61 5.04 16.26
C ARG A 852 -12.59 5.70 15.33
N VAL A 853 -13.01 5.94 14.09
CA VAL A 853 -12.22 6.67 13.08
C VAL A 853 -12.79 8.07 12.89
N PHE A 854 -11.89 9.04 12.79
CA PHE A 854 -12.15 10.40 12.34
C PHE A 854 -11.17 10.67 11.20
N ASP A 855 -11.59 10.37 9.96
CA ASP A 855 -10.75 10.48 8.77
C ASP A 855 -10.74 11.95 8.25
N ALA A 856 -9.92 12.77 8.90
CA ALA A 856 -9.69 14.15 8.50
C ALA A 856 -8.77 14.27 7.27
N THR A 857 -8.01 13.22 6.93
CA THR A 857 -6.87 13.30 6.02
C THR A 857 -7.25 13.79 4.63
N LYS A 858 -8.34 13.26 4.04
CA LYS A 858 -8.77 13.67 2.69
C LYS A 858 -9.24 15.13 2.65
N ALA A 859 -9.95 15.59 3.67
CA ALA A 859 -10.43 16.96 3.72
C ALA A 859 -9.26 17.95 3.85
N MET A 860 -8.26 17.62 4.67
CA MET A 860 -7.12 18.51 4.95
C MET A 860 -6.08 18.54 3.83
N LEU A 861 -5.88 17.43 3.10
CA LEU A 861 -5.10 17.38 1.86
C LEU A 861 -5.55 18.44 0.83
N LEU A 862 -6.84 18.79 0.85
CA LEU A 862 -7.40 19.76 -0.07
C LEU A 862 -7.22 21.22 0.39
N ARG A 863 -6.54 21.49 1.51
CA ARG A 863 -6.44 22.82 2.14
C ARG A 863 -5.00 23.36 2.30
N PRO A 864 -4.18 23.43 1.23
CA PRO A 864 -2.86 24.07 1.31
C PRO A 864 -2.94 25.55 1.70
N ASP A 865 -4.10 26.18 1.51
CA ASP A 865 -4.42 27.56 1.86
C ASP A 865 -4.66 27.80 3.36
N GLY A 866 -4.75 26.75 4.17
CA GLY A 866 -5.07 26.82 5.60
C GLY A 866 -3.94 27.20 6.54
N HIS A 867 -2.71 27.20 6.06
CA HIS A 867 -1.51 27.27 6.90
C HIS A 867 -1.07 28.72 7.20
N PRO A 868 -0.35 28.97 8.32
CA PRO A 868 0.21 30.27 8.60
C PRO A 868 1.23 30.78 7.58
N SER A 869 2.01 29.90 6.93
CA SER A 869 3.17 30.33 6.12
C SER A 869 4.08 31.21 7.02
N LYS A 870 4.59 32.33 6.52
CA LYS A 870 5.31 33.36 7.28
C LYS A 870 4.45 34.17 8.25
N TYR A 871 3.12 34.07 8.19
CA TYR A 871 2.20 34.85 9.01
C TYR A 871 2.00 34.28 10.43
N GLY A 872 2.99 33.56 10.97
CA GLY A 872 3.05 33.14 12.36
C GLY A 872 3.84 34.09 13.28
N HIS A 873 4.39 35.18 12.76
CA HIS A 873 5.26 36.11 13.48
C HIS A 873 5.39 37.47 12.78
N LEU A 874 6.00 38.45 13.46
CA LEU A 874 6.29 39.77 12.88
C LEU A 874 7.28 39.64 11.72
N ALA A 875 7.02 40.37 10.63
CA ALA A 875 7.92 40.40 9.46
C ALA A 875 9.35 40.84 9.87
N GLY A 876 10.34 40.05 9.49
CA GLY A 876 11.76 40.29 9.84
C GLY A 876 12.19 39.74 11.21
N ALA A 877 11.30 39.06 11.96
CA ALA A 877 11.71 38.33 13.16
C ALA A 877 12.65 37.16 12.80
N ASN A 878 13.75 37.02 13.54
CA ASN A 878 14.70 35.92 13.36
C ASN A 878 14.14 34.62 13.96
N GLN A 879 13.47 33.80 13.14
CA GLN A 879 12.81 32.57 13.55
C GLN A 879 13.53 31.32 13.02
N THR A 880 13.61 30.27 13.84
CA THR A 880 14.23 28.98 13.49
C THR A 880 13.43 28.22 12.42
N ILE A 881 12.14 28.52 12.27
CA ILE A 881 11.27 28.00 11.21
C ILE A 881 10.57 29.23 10.59
N PRO A 882 10.95 29.67 9.38
CA PRO A 882 10.44 30.91 8.79
C PRO A 882 9.03 30.77 8.19
N ASN A 883 8.62 29.58 7.77
CA ASN A 883 7.29 29.32 7.21
C ASN A 883 6.67 28.09 7.91
N ASP A 884 5.48 28.26 8.50
CA ASP A 884 4.73 27.16 9.09
C ASP A 884 3.69 26.62 8.11
N CYS A 885 3.95 25.43 7.56
CA CYS A 885 3.04 24.69 6.69
C CYS A 885 2.58 23.38 7.33
N VAL A 886 2.52 23.34 8.68
CA VAL A 886 2.17 22.16 9.50
C VAL A 886 0.94 22.45 10.36
N HIS A 887 0.93 23.60 11.05
CA HIS A 887 -0.22 24.07 11.84
C HIS A 887 -1.21 24.84 10.96
N TRP A 888 -2.35 25.19 11.53
CA TRP A 888 -3.48 25.81 10.81
C TRP A 888 -3.82 27.16 11.43
N CYS A 889 -4.13 28.14 10.58
CA CYS A 889 -4.66 29.43 11.02
C CYS A 889 -5.93 29.25 11.87
N LEU A 890 -6.10 30.12 12.87
CA LEU A 890 -7.33 30.20 13.68
C LEU A 890 -7.93 31.62 13.59
N PRO A 891 -9.19 31.79 13.14
CA PRO A 891 -10.04 30.81 12.45
C PRO A 891 -9.40 30.25 11.16
N GLY A 892 -9.90 29.10 10.68
CA GLY A 892 -9.35 28.42 9.51
C GLY A 892 -9.95 27.03 9.22
N PRO A 893 -9.34 26.23 8.34
CA PRO A 893 -9.96 24.97 7.86
C PRO A 893 -10.11 23.90 8.94
N ILE A 894 -9.32 24.02 10.00
CA ILE A 894 -9.35 23.21 11.20
C ILE A 894 -10.67 23.35 11.97
N ASP A 895 -11.42 24.43 11.78
CA ASP A 895 -12.73 24.63 12.40
C ASP A 895 -13.74 23.55 11.97
N SER A 896 -13.64 23.06 10.73
CA SER A 896 -14.45 21.91 10.27
C SER A 896 -14.06 20.57 10.88
N TRP A 897 -12.97 20.47 11.66
CA TRP A 897 -12.79 19.30 12.54
C TRP A 897 -13.85 19.26 13.63
N ASN A 898 -14.36 20.41 14.07
CA ASN A 898 -15.43 20.47 15.05
C ASN A 898 -16.80 20.17 14.43
N ASP A 899 -17.05 20.54 13.16
CA ASP A 899 -18.20 20.06 12.38
C ASP A 899 -18.28 18.51 12.42
N PHE A 900 -17.17 17.84 12.07
CA PHE A 900 -17.07 16.37 12.13
C PHE A 900 -17.22 15.83 13.56
N LEU A 901 -16.57 16.44 14.55
CA LEU A 901 -16.61 15.97 15.94
C LEU A 901 -18.02 16.01 16.51
N GLN A 902 -18.75 17.11 16.32
CA GLN A 902 -20.14 17.26 16.76
C GLN A 902 -21.03 16.15 16.16
N GLU A 903 -20.89 15.87 14.87
CA GLU A 903 -21.66 14.84 14.18
C GLU A 903 -21.26 13.41 14.61
N LEU A 904 -19.97 13.17 14.87
CA LEU A 904 -19.47 11.91 15.40
C LEU A 904 -20.01 11.63 16.81
N LEU A 905 -20.01 12.63 17.71
CA LEU A 905 -20.55 12.49 19.07
C LEU A 905 -22.06 12.24 19.05
N LYS A 906 -22.83 12.95 18.20
CA LYS A 906 -24.27 12.68 18.00
C LYS A 906 -24.53 11.22 17.59
N ARG A 907 -23.71 10.67 16.70
CA ARG A 907 -23.83 9.27 16.23
C ARG A 907 -23.49 8.23 17.30
N GLU A 908 -22.67 8.56 18.29
CA GLU A 908 -22.41 7.66 19.43
C GLU A 908 -23.53 7.72 20.48
N VAL A 909 -24.14 8.88 20.70
CA VAL A 909 -25.29 9.04 21.61
C VAL A 909 -26.56 8.41 21.02
N GLY A 910 -26.93 8.77 19.78
CA GLY A 910 -28.14 8.26 19.14
C GLY A 910 -28.11 6.76 18.79
N ALA A 911 -26.94 6.11 18.85
CA ALA A 911 -26.81 4.65 18.75
C ALA A 911 -27.06 3.93 20.09
N GLY A 912 -27.34 4.65 21.17
CA GLY A 912 -27.70 4.09 22.48
C GLY A 912 -29.17 3.68 22.61
N ASP A 913 -30.07 4.36 21.89
CA ASP A 913 -31.53 4.20 22.04
C ASP A 913 -32.14 3.02 21.23
N GLU A 914 -31.31 2.20 20.58
CA GLU A 914 -31.72 1.00 19.81
C GLU A 914 -31.33 -0.35 20.48
N LEU A 915 -30.99 -0.36 21.78
CA LEU A 915 -30.54 -1.55 22.54
C LEU A 915 -31.53 -2.03 23.60
#